data_AF-A0A9P6P0R8-F1
#
_entry.id   AF-A0A9P6P0R8-F1
#
_cell.length_a   1.000
_cell.length_b   1.000
_cell.length_c   1.000
_cell.angle_alpha   90.00
_cell.angle_beta   90.00
_cell.angle_gamma   90.00
#
_symmetry.space_group_name_H-M   'P 1'
#
loop_
_entity.id
_entity.type
_entity.pdbx_description
1 polymer ?
#
loop_
_entity_poly.entity_id
_entity_poly.type
_entity_poly.pdbx_seq_one_letter_code
_entity_poly.pdbx_strand_id
1 'polypeptide(L)'
;MPREERKPRANKKRGKKQKSTEKNAAQGVEIFPPTADQSNFDSVPENRQEVDEQHFHAGHYGEVDEQMLGYFKNVENSLDDPQFESAEDQRLFVGNVYTEVEGNELRLSTNYSCSLILEKLLKVSDPFQLRVFMDKLSGRSVELFAHRFASHVCQTLLTLAADVVEQEVINGTTSKPSGEDSEEVGQLLSMEEFVLGMCEDIIPVVGGLISQQFASHVIRVLLFVLAGKRVDETGDVKGRLRSKKSAKYKTENNDNLTKSSGRASRTRRVPASFKAMFRKLTTELAINSSETEVRALSVHRVANPVLQLLLEMQENDEEGQNAKKVLIDRILWGIVTDMESATENKDRDSWFETLIRDQVGSHLLEVIMKEAPTSVYNKIYTTYLRKKLEKFSLHPIGNFVIQNLLTSAKTADQFQLMVKELSGSFEKLMKNGKYGVIRSLVDSSARLGTGEQEVIQALTGALHISEAYADRKEFVNCVMRMWNLEDWNNASEEEKRDTRNFHLQGSLILQSMVKMAPEHNAIVTNRAYESILISETVNEKMKKRILKNLQNTYPALAKDKFGSHIVERCWAVADIEMKEKIATELLKRERDLSEHYIGKCILWTCRIEQFKRHYDDWVQREKGSERKRELFQDILDEKDVKTSKKKRKA
;
A
#
# COMPACT_ATOMS: atom_id res chain seq x y z
N MET A 1 -22.58 56.96 10.73
CA MET A 1 -21.93 57.71 11.82
C MET A 1 -20.82 56.85 12.42
N PRO A 2 -19.69 57.45 12.83
CA PRO A 2 -18.39 56.79 12.92
C PRO A 2 -18.10 56.11 14.27
N ARG A 3 -17.05 55.28 14.23
CA ARG A 3 -16.36 54.56 15.32
C ARG A 3 -16.22 55.34 16.63
N GLU A 4 -16.39 54.62 17.74
CA GLU A 4 -15.66 54.89 18.99
C GLU A 4 -14.83 53.68 19.41
N GLU A 5 -13.59 54.01 19.78
CA GLU A 5 -12.49 53.11 20.15
C GLU A 5 -12.71 52.44 21.51
N ARG A 6 -12.23 51.20 21.66
CA ARG A 6 -11.91 50.65 22.98
C ARG A 6 -10.48 50.13 23.02
N LYS A 7 -9.66 50.82 23.83
CA LYS A 7 -8.31 50.43 24.27
C LYS A 7 -8.30 49.13 25.09
N PRO A 8 -7.15 48.42 25.14
CA PRO A 8 -7.06 47.04 25.62
C PRO A 8 -6.90 46.96 27.15
N ARG A 9 -7.29 45.82 27.75
CA ARG A 9 -6.89 45.46 29.11
C ARG A 9 -6.31 44.04 29.17
N ALA A 10 -5.20 43.98 29.88
CA ALA A 10 -4.29 42.87 30.00
C ALA A 10 -4.81 41.68 30.83
N ASN A 11 -4.26 40.51 30.48
CA ASN A 11 -4.14 39.25 31.21
C ASN A 11 -4.53 39.23 32.70
N LYS A 12 -5.36 38.24 33.07
CA LYS A 12 -5.27 37.58 34.38
C LYS A 12 -5.58 36.09 34.29
N LYS A 13 -4.55 35.28 34.55
CA LYS A 13 -4.59 33.85 34.88
C LYS A 13 -5.61 33.54 35.98
N ARG A 14 -6.36 32.44 35.82
CA ARG A 14 -7.10 31.65 36.85
C ARG A 14 -7.36 30.29 36.19
N GLY A 15 -7.10 29.12 36.76
CA GLY A 15 -7.10 28.69 38.15
C GLY A 15 -8.00 27.45 38.22
N LYS A 16 -7.40 26.27 38.38
CA LYS A 16 -8.07 24.95 38.49
C LYS A 16 -9.20 24.96 39.54
N LYS A 17 -10.35 24.36 39.20
CA LYS A 17 -11.41 23.98 40.16
C LYS A 17 -11.87 22.54 39.92
N GLN A 18 -11.74 21.72 40.96
CA GLN A 18 -12.45 20.43 41.14
C GLN A 18 -13.88 20.67 41.63
N LYS A 19 -14.81 19.77 41.26
CA LYS A 19 -16.01 19.35 42.01
C LYS A 19 -16.62 18.15 41.26
N SER A 20 -16.52 16.92 41.79
CA SER A 20 -17.40 16.24 42.76
C SER A 20 -18.56 15.49 42.08
N THR A 21 -18.45 14.16 42.02
CA THR A 21 -19.47 13.22 41.50
C THR A 21 -20.19 12.54 42.66
N GLU A 22 -21.52 12.57 42.64
CA GLU A 22 -22.40 11.80 43.52
C GLU A 22 -22.50 10.34 43.06
N LYS A 23 -22.57 9.42 44.03
CA LYS A 23 -22.79 7.98 43.86
C LYS A 23 -24.29 7.69 43.85
N ASN A 24 -24.73 6.76 43.00
CA ASN A 24 -25.79 5.80 43.34
C ASN A 24 -25.50 4.44 42.70
N ALA A 25 -25.78 3.40 43.47
CA ALA A 25 -25.28 2.05 43.33
C ALA A 25 -26.29 1.11 42.63
N ALA A 26 -25.78 0.13 41.89
CA ALA A 26 -26.41 -1.17 41.71
C ALA A 26 -25.31 -2.23 41.50
N GLN A 27 -25.36 -3.27 42.34
CA GLN A 27 -24.52 -4.48 42.38
C GLN A 27 -24.76 -5.34 41.12
N GLY A 28 -23.89 -6.21 40.61
CA GLY A 28 -22.55 -6.68 40.95
C GLY A 28 -22.23 -7.87 40.02
N VAL A 29 -21.07 -7.84 39.36
CA VAL A 29 -20.35 -9.02 38.83
C VAL A 29 -18.88 -8.76 39.14
N GLU A 30 -18.27 -9.65 39.92
CA GLU A 30 -16.89 -9.52 40.42
C GLU A 30 -15.88 -9.58 39.26
N ILE A 31 -15.07 -8.53 39.14
CA ILE A 31 -13.84 -8.55 38.35
C ILE A 31 -12.70 -8.31 39.34
N PHE A 32 -11.87 -9.35 39.53
CA PHE A 32 -10.61 -9.26 40.26
C PHE A 32 -9.66 -8.27 39.55
N PRO A 33 -9.00 -7.35 40.29
CA PRO A 33 -7.99 -6.47 39.69
C PRO A 33 -6.72 -7.28 39.36
N PRO A 34 -6.07 -7.03 38.21
CA PRO A 34 -4.80 -7.67 37.92
C PRO A 34 -3.75 -7.12 38.90
N THR A 35 -3.20 -8.03 39.68
CA THR A 35 -2.04 -7.85 40.56
C THR A 35 -0.83 -7.41 39.76
N ALA A 36 -0.07 -6.48 40.33
CA ALA A 36 1.24 -6.08 39.88
C ALA A 36 2.20 -7.27 39.94
N ASP A 37 2.47 -7.88 38.77
CA ASP A 37 3.70 -8.63 38.50
C ASP A 37 3.76 -8.99 37.00
N GLN A 38 4.19 -8.04 36.17
CA GLN A 38 4.67 -8.29 34.80
C GLN A 38 5.79 -7.30 34.46
N SER A 39 6.88 -7.37 35.21
CA SER A 39 8.20 -6.86 34.82
C SER A 39 9.18 -8.03 34.83
N ASN A 40 9.00 -8.98 33.90
CA ASN A 40 10.03 -9.94 33.48
C ASN A 40 9.48 -10.82 32.35
N PHE A 41 9.57 -10.32 31.12
CA PHE A 41 9.55 -11.15 29.91
C PHE A 41 10.43 -10.50 28.83
N ASP A 42 11.63 -10.06 29.23
CA ASP A 42 12.74 -9.78 28.31
C ASP A 42 13.85 -10.79 28.61
N SER A 43 13.71 -11.98 28.02
CA SER A 43 14.84 -12.90 27.79
C SER A 43 14.40 -13.97 26.79
N VAL A 44 14.18 -13.57 25.54
CA VAL A 44 14.28 -14.51 24.42
C VAL A 44 15.79 -14.69 24.17
N PRO A 45 16.32 -15.92 24.11
CA PRO A 45 17.74 -16.10 23.84
C PRO A 45 18.02 -15.57 22.43
N GLU A 46 18.79 -14.49 22.34
CA GLU A 46 19.36 -14.01 21.11
C GLU A 46 20.39 -15.02 20.63
N ASN A 47 19.96 -15.98 19.84
CA ASN A 47 20.86 -16.64 18.90
C ASN A 47 20.96 -15.73 17.67
N ARG A 48 21.48 -14.50 17.85
CA ARG A 48 21.93 -13.67 16.75
C ARG A 48 23.23 -14.29 16.28
N GLN A 49 23.24 -14.87 15.10
CA GLN A 49 24.47 -14.88 14.33
C GLN A 49 24.84 -13.41 14.13
N GLU A 50 25.90 -12.95 14.80
CA GLU A 50 26.52 -11.67 14.55
C GLU A 50 26.87 -11.63 13.06
N VAL A 51 26.02 -10.97 12.28
CA VAL A 51 26.44 -10.47 10.98
C VAL A 51 27.55 -9.50 11.30
N ASP A 52 28.73 -9.70 10.72
CA ASP A 52 29.88 -8.83 10.84
C ASP A 52 29.39 -7.38 10.69
N GLU A 53 29.19 -6.68 11.81
CA GLU A 53 28.70 -5.32 11.80
C GLU A 53 29.84 -4.51 11.22
N GLN A 54 29.84 -4.33 9.90
CA GLN A 54 30.67 -3.33 9.26
C GLN A 54 30.34 -2.01 9.97
N HIS A 55 31.24 -1.59 10.86
CA HIS A 55 31.07 -0.39 11.65
C HIS A 55 31.20 0.79 10.68
N PHE A 56 30.09 1.21 10.10
CA PHE A 56 30.03 2.44 9.32
C PHE A 56 30.27 3.60 10.28
N HIS A 57 31.50 4.10 10.30
CA HIS A 57 31.86 5.27 11.08
C HIS A 57 31.05 6.47 10.57
N ALA A 58 30.15 6.97 11.41
CA ALA A 58 29.42 8.19 11.12
C ALA A 58 30.42 9.35 10.98
N GLY A 59 30.44 10.00 9.82
CA GLY A 59 31.35 11.11 9.54
C GLY A 59 31.17 12.24 10.55
N HIS A 60 32.29 12.79 11.03
CA HIS A 60 32.31 13.98 11.87
C HIS A 60 32.95 15.14 11.09
N TYR A 61 32.22 16.24 10.95
CA TYR A 61 32.58 17.37 10.08
C TYR A 61 32.77 18.67 10.87
N GLY A 62 33.14 18.56 12.14
CA GLY A 62 33.29 19.68 13.07
C GLY A 62 31.98 20.06 13.76
N GLU A 63 32.09 20.92 14.77
CA GLU A 63 30.96 21.45 15.52
C GLU A 63 30.45 22.76 14.91
N VAL A 64 29.14 22.97 14.98
CA VAL A 64 28.51 24.24 14.63
C VAL A 64 28.62 25.16 15.85
N ASP A 65 29.25 26.32 15.68
CA ASP A 65 29.37 27.30 16.76
C ASP A 65 28.01 27.94 17.12
N GLU A 66 27.95 28.57 18.30
CA GLU A 66 26.70 29.15 18.81
C GLU A 66 26.14 30.27 17.94
N GLN A 67 27.02 31.03 17.25
CA GLN A 67 26.60 32.14 16.40
C GLN A 67 25.89 31.62 15.16
N MET A 68 26.49 30.65 14.47
CA MET A 68 25.90 29.98 13.31
C MET A 68 24.62 29.24 13.70
N LEU A 69 24.60 28.55 14.84
CA LEU A 69 23.38 27.92 15.34
C LEU A 69 22.26 28.93 15.60
N GLY A 70 22.60 30.08 16.18
CA GLY A 70 21.67 31.19 16.39
C GLY A 70 21.11 31.75 15.08
N TYR A 71 21.97 31.92 14.08
CA TYR A 71 21.57 32.33 12.73
C TYR A 71 20.56 31.35 12.11
N PHE A 72 20.87 30.05 12.08
CA PHE A 72 19.97 29.07 11.46
C PHE A 72 18.64 28.92 12.20
N LYS A 73 18.59 29.11 13.53
CA LYS A 73 17.31 29.18 14.26
C LYS A 73 16.45 30.36 13.81
N ASN A 74 17.05 31.51 13.49
CA ASN A 74 16.31 32.63 12.92
C ASN A 74 15.81 32.30 11.51
N VAL A 75 16.61 31.61 10.70
CA VAL A 75 16.19 31.09 9.39
C VAL A 75 14.99 30.15 9.52
N GLU A 76 15.00 29.24 10.50
CA GLU A 76 13.89 28.33 10.76
C GLU A 76 12.58 29.09 11.04
N ASN A 77 12.63 30.10 11.89
CA ASN A 77 11.47 30.94 12.20
C ASN A 77 10.92 31.63 10.95
N SER A 78 11.79 32.17 10.10
CA SER A 78 11.40 32.81 8.83
C SER A 78 10.81 31.81 7.82
N LEU A 79 11.19 30.54 7.87
CA LEU A 79 10.62 29.49 7.02
C LEU A 79 9.28 28.95 7.55
N ASP A 80 9.10 28.90 8.88
CA ASP A 80 7.88 28.43 9.52
C ASP A 80 6.75 29.48 9.50
N ASP A 81 7.10 30.76 9.59
CA ASP A 81 6.20 31.91 9.43
C ASP A 81 6.71 32.83 8.32
N PRO A 82 6.46 32.49 7.04
CA PRO A 82 6.98 33.23 5.90
C PRO A 82 6.33 34.62 5.82
N GLN A 83 7.10 35.65 6.13
CA GLN A 83 6.69 37.07 6.01
C GLN A 83 7.24 37.71 4.73
N PHE A 84 7.27 36.96 3.62
CA PHE A 84 7.75 37.45 2.34
C PHE A 84 6.63 38.19 1.58
N GLU A 85 6.91 39.38 1.07
CA GLU A 85 5.94 40.17 0.30
C GLU A 85 5.73 39.57 -1.10
N SER A 86 6.77 38.95 -1.66
CA SER A 86 6.76 38.31 -2.96
C SER A 86 7.56 36.99 -3.00
N ALA A 87 7.36 36.22 -4.08
CA ALA A 87 8.17 35.03 -4.36
C ALA A 87 9.64 35.37 -4.68
N GLU A 88 9.92 36.60 -5.10
CA GLU A 88 11.28 37.09 -5.35
C GLU A 88 12.01 37.37 -4.04
N ASP A 89 11.34 37.97 -3.05
CA ASP A 89 11.90 38.18 -1.72
C ASP A 89 12.25 36.86 -1.05
N GLN A 90 11.40 35.84 -1.22
CA GLN A 90 11.68 34.50 -0.76
C GLN A 90 12.93 33.92 -1.44
N ARG A 91 13.10 34.10 -2.76
CA ARG A 91 14.30 33.63 -3.48
C ARG A 91 15.56 34.34 -3.01
N LEU A 92 15.51 35.66 -2.80
CA LEU A 92 16.62 36.44 -2.28
C LEU A 92 17.00 36.00 -0.86
N PHE A 93 16.01 35.78 0.00
CA PHE A 93 16.23 35.23 1.33
C PHE A 93 16.92 33.86 1.27
N VAL A 94 16.40 32.92 0.47
CA VAL A 94 16.99 31.59 0.31
C VAL A 94 18.42 31.70 -0.24
N GLY A 95 18.67 32.57 -1.23
CA GLY A 95 20.01 32.84 -1.76
C GLY A 95 21.00 33.31 -0.68
N ASN A 96 20.60 34.25 0.18
CA ASN A 96 21.42 34.73 1.30
C ASN A 96 21.64 33.66 2.37
N VAL A 97 20.72 32.71 2.55
CA VAL A 97 20.96 31.58 3.45
C VAL A 97 22.00 30.65 2.84
N TYR A 98 21.98 30.44 1.52
CA TYR A 98 22.96 29.59 0.84
C TYR A 98 24.40 30.12 0.93
N THR A 99 24.62 31.42 1.04
CA THR A 99 25.97 31.97 1.28
C THR A 99 26.53 31.58 2.66
N GLU A 100 25.67 31.39 3.67
CA GLU A 100 26.06 30.90 5.00
C GLU A 100 26.20 29.37 5.05
N VAL A 101 25.48 28.67 4.16
CA VAL A 101 25.58 27.21 4.00
C VAL A 101 26.86 26.82 3.28
N GLU A 102 27.38 27.68 2.39
CA GLU A 102 28.58 27.41 1.60
C GLU A 102 29.78 27.07 2.49
N GLY A 103 30.41 25.92 2.23
CA GLY A 103 31.53 25.38 3.00
C GLY A 103 31.14 24.77 4.35
N ASN A 104 29.85 24.77 4.70
CA ASN A 104 29.30 24.26 5.95
C ASN A 104 28.30 23.12 5.74
N GLU A 105 28.09 22.65 4.51
CA GLU A 105 27.02 21.73 4.12
C GLU A 105 27.06 20.43 4.94
N LEU A 106 28.24 19.82 5.07
CA LEU A 106 28.44 18.58 5.82
C LEU A 106 28.32 18.80 7.33
N ARG A 107 28.85 19.92 7.84
CA ARG A 107 28.79 20.32 9.25
C ARG A 107 27.36 20.56 9.71
N LEU A 108 26.58 21.27 8.92
CA LEU A 108 25.17 21.55 9.16
C LEU A 108 24.32 20.29 9.01
N SER A 109 24.60 19.43 8.01
CA SER A 109 23.87 18.17 7.80
C SER A 109 24.06 17.17 8.95
N THR A 110 25.21 17.22 9.62
CA THR A 110 25.54 16.32 10.74
C THR A 110 25.23 16.90 12.12
N ASN A 111 24.67 18.11 12.20
CA ASN A 111 24.16 18.70 13.45
C ASN A 111 22.65 18.46 13.61
N TYR A 112 22.20 18.10 14.82
CA TYR A 112 20.79 17.80 15.10
C TYR A 112 19.82 18.92 14.74
N SER A 113 20.12 20.16 15.15
CA SER A 113 19.22 21.29 14.91
C SER A 113 19.33 21.76 13.47
N CYS A 114 20.56 21.96 12.96
CA CYS A 114 20.76 22.46 11.61
C CYS A 114 20.26 21.49 10.54
N SER A 115 20.32 20.17 10.76
CA SER A 115 19.80 19.19 9.78
C SER A 115 18.31 19.35 9.54
N LEU A 116 17.52 19.63 10.59
CA LEU A 116 16.08 19.86 10.47
C LEU A 116 15.76 21.15 9.69
N ILE A 117 16.58 22.17 9.89
CA ILE A 117 16.46 23.47 9.24
C ILE A 117 16.86 23.35 7.77
N LEU A 118 17.93 22.60 7.47
CA LEU A 118 18.32 22.25 6.10
C LEU A 118 17.20 21.51 5.38
N GLU A 119 16.51 20.55 6.02
CA GLU A 119 15.37 19.87 5.39
C GLU A 119 14.24 20.85 5.00
N LYS A 120 14.02 21.93 5.78
CA LYS A 120 13.05 22.98 5.44
C LYS A 120 13.57 23.87 4.31
N LEU A 121 14.84 24.29 4.38
CA LEU A 121 15.49 25.10 3.36
C LEU A 121 15.46 24.41 1.99
N LEU A 122 15.81 23.13 1.93
CA LEU A 122 15.81 22.33 0.69
C LEU A 122 14.43 22.30 0.02
N LYS A 123 13.34 22.24 0.78
CA LYS A 123 11.97 22.22 0.23
C LYS A 123 11.56 23.51 -0.47
N VAL A 124 12.17 24.64 -0.13
CA VAL A 124 11.91 25.94 -0.76
C VAL A 124 13.01 26.34 -1.74
N SER A 125 14.00 25.47 -1.94
CA SER A 125 15.13 25.71 -2.84
C SER A 125 14.76 25.42 -4.29
N ASP A 126 15.38 26.13 -5.22
CA ASP A 126 15.21 25.90 -6.65
C ASP A 126 16.07 24.71 -7.15
N PRO A 127 15.83 24.20 -8.37
CA PRO A 127 16.59 23.07 -8.92
C PRO A 127 18.10 23.29 -9.04
N PHE A 128 18.56 24.55 -9.21
CA PHE A 128 19.99 24.85 -9.29
C PHE A 128 20.64 24.74 -7.89
N GLN A 129 20.02 25.35 -6.88
CA GLN A 129 20.45 25.27 -5.49
C GLN A 129 20.49 23.83 -4.97
N LEU A 130 19.50 23.01 -5.33
CA LEU A 130 19.49 21.59 -4.99
C LEU A 130 20.68 20.84 -5.61
N ARG A 131 21.04 21.13 -6.87
CA ARG A 131 22.21 20.51 -7.52
C ARG A 131 23.53 20.99 -6.91
N VAL A 132 23.66 22.27 -6.59
CA VAL A 132 24.84 22.80 -5.89
C VAL A 132 24.99 22.13 -4.52
N PHE A 133 23.90 21.98 -3.76
CA PHE A 133 23.97 21.29 -2.48
C PHE A 133 24.33 19.81 -2.64
N MET A 134 23.82 19.13 -3.68
CA MET A 134 24.16 17.74 -3.99
C MET A 134 25.65 17.59 -4.34
N ASP A 135 26.21 18.51 -5.12
CA ASP A 135 27.64 18.57 -5.46
C ASP A 135 28.52 18.53 -4.21
N LYS A 136 28.19 19.35 -3.20
CA LYS A 136 28.94 19.46 -1.94
C LYS A 136 28.88 18.20 -1.06
N LEU A 137 27.91 17.32 -1.30
CA LEU A 137 27.81 16.02 -0.61
C LEU A 137 28.50 14.88 -1.36
N SER A 138 28.94 15.11 -2.60
CA SER A 138 29.50 14.08 -3.48
C SER A 138 30.71 13.38 -2.85
N GLY A 139 30.78 12.06 -3.02
CA GLY A 139 31.88 11.23 -2.49
C GLY A 139 31.78 10.94 -0.98
N ARG A 140 30.75 11.41 -0.27
CA ARG A 140 30.52 11.13 1.16
C ARG A 140 29.21 10.38 1.43
N SER A 141 28.62 9.77 0.41
CA SER A 141 27.30 9.13 0.50
C SER A 141 27.21 8.07 1.60
N VAL A 142 28.21 7.20 1.73
CA VAL A 142 28.25 6.13 2.74
C VAL A 142 28.17 6.69 4.16
N GLU A 143 29.01 7.68 4.49
CA GLU A 143 29.06 8.30 5.82
C GLU A 143 27.76 9.04 6.16
N LEU A 144 27.22 9.79 5.19
CA LEU A 144 26.00 10.58 5.38
C LEU A 144 24.76 9.69 5.51
N PHE A 145 24.69 8.60 4.75
CA PHE A 145 23.58 7.63 4.84
C PHE A 145 23.57 6.93 6.20
N ALA A 146 24.74 6.60 6.73
CA ALA A 146 24.87 5.97 8.05
C ALA A 146 24.67 6.96 9.21
N HIS A 147 24.67 8.27 8.98
CA HIS A 147 24.61 9.27 10.03
C HIS A 147 23.16 9.53 10.51
N ARG A 148 22.96 9.60 11.83
CA ARG A 148 21.63 9.74 12.49
C ARG A 148 20.82 10.99 12.12
N PHE A 149 21.50 12.06 11.69
CA PHE A 149 20.88 13.33 11.29
C PHE A 149 20.95 13.54 9.77
N ALA A 150 22.16 13.53 9.19
CA ALA A 150 22.34 13.68 7.74
C ALA A 150 21.54 12.68 6.87
N SER A 151 21.27 11.46 7.34
CA SER A 151 20.39 10.52 6.62
C SER A 151 18.99 11.08 6.34
N HIS A 152 18.46 11.94 7.21
CA HIS A 152 17.19 12.63 6.98
C HIS A 152 17.31 13.75 5.94
N VAL A 153 18.43 14.50 5.96
CA VAL A 153 18.77 15.49 4.93
C VAL A 153 18.87 14.80 3.56
N CYS A 154 19.59 13.67 3.46
CA CYS A 154 19.71 12.90 2.22
C CYS A 154 18.35 12.36 1.74
N GLN A 155 17.48 11.86 2.63
CA GLN A 155 16.13 11.45 2.24
C GLN A 155 15.32 12.61 1.65
N THR A 156 15.37 13.79 2.27
CA THR A 156 14.67 14.97 1.79
C THR A 156 15.24 15.44 0.45
N LEU A 157 16.57 15.53 0.34
CA LEU A 157 17.26 15.90 -0.89
C LEU A 157 16.95 14.93 -2.04
N LEU A 158 17.03 13.62 -1.83
CA LEU A 158 16.70 12.60 -2.85
C LEU A 158 15.24 12.66 -3.27
N THR A 159 14.32 12.95 -2.35
CA THR A 159 12.89 13.10 -2.67
C THR A 159 12.66 14.28 -3.61
N LEU A 160 13.33 15.40 -3.37
CA LEU A 160 13.27 16.61 -4.20
C LEU A 160 14.03 16.43 -5.52
N ALA A 161 15.17 15.74 -5.49
CA ALA A 161 15.96 15.39 -6.67
C ALA A 161 15.13 14.61 -7.70
N ALA A 162 14.19 13.76 -7.27
CA ALA A 162 13.29 13.06 -8.18
C ALA A 162 12.44 13.99 -9.05
N ASP A 163 11.99 15.12 -8.51
CA ASP A 163 11.22 16.10 -9.28
C ASP A 163 12.14 16.91 -10.21
N VAL A 164 13.39 17.19 -9.79
CA VAL A 164 14.41 17.83 -10.65
C VAL A 164 14.78 16.94 -11.82
N VAL A 165 15.06 15.65 -11.60
CA VAL A 165 15.35 14.67 -12.66
C VAL A 165 14.19 14.59 -13.65
N GLU A 166 12.95 14.55 -13.16
CA GLU A 166 11.79 14.56 -14.05
C GLU A 166 11.75 15.83 -14.91
N GLN A 167 12.07 17.01 -14.36
CA GLN A 167 12.17 18.25 -15.14
C GLN A 167 13.31 18.19 -16.17
N GLU A 168 14.49 17.69 -15.79
CA GLU A 168 15.65 17.55 -16.70
C GLU A 168 15.35 16.62 -17.87
N VAL A 169 14.62 15.52 -17.64
CA VAL A 169 14.17 14.60 -18.69
C VAL A 169 13.19 15.26 -19.66
N ILE A 170 12.34 16.19 -19.18
CA ILE A 170 11.30 16.82 -20.00
C ILE A 170 11.85 18.02 -20.78
N ASN A 171 12.62 18.86 -20.09
CA ASN A 171 13.01 20.19 -20.56
C ASN A 171 14.49 20.25 -20.95
N GLY A 172 15.27 19.20 -20.71
CA GLY A 172 16.72 19.22 -20.76
C GLY A 172 17.34 19.80 -19.49
N THR A 173 18.65 19.60 -19.32
CA THR A 173 19.40 20.15 -18.17
C THR A 173 19.62 21.64 -18.37
N THR A 174 19.03 22.49 -17.52
CA THR A 174 19.30 23.92 -17.55
C THR A 174 20.69 24.19 -16.95
N SER A 175 21.61 24.71 -17.76
CA SER A 175 22.93 25.14 -17.30
C SER A 175 22.87 26.65 -17.04
N LYS A 176 22.98 27.04 -15.76
CA LYS A 176 22.92 28.42 -15.21
C LYS A 176 21.55 29.15 -15.27
N PRO A 177 21.25 30.05 -14.30
CA PRO A 177 20.33 31.15 -14.52
C PRO A 177 20.92 32.03 -15.63
N SER A 178 20.12 32.38 -16.62
CA SER A 178 20.48 33.34 -17.67
C SER A 178 20.90 34.67 -17.04
N GLY A 179 22.21 34.95 -16.96
CA GLY A 179 22.69 36.22 -16.38
C GLY A 179 24.20 36.45 -16.22
N GLU A 180 25.05 35.43 -16.04
CA GLU A 180 26.48 35.69 -15.72
C GLU A 180 27.47 34.82 -16.52
N ASP A 181 28.13 35.48 -17.47
CA ASP A 181 29.33 35.03 -18.19
C ASP A 181 30.53 35.02 -17.23
N SER A 182 30.64 33.97 -16.43
CA SER A 182 31.85 33.63 -15.69
C SER A 182 32.49 32.40 -16.33
N GLU A 183 33.61 32.62 -17.03
CA GLU A 183 34.39 31.64 -17.80
C GLU A 183 35.22 30.67 -16.91
N GLU A 184 35.22 30.82 -15.59
CA GLU A 184 36.04 30.02 -14.66
C GLU A 184 35.27 29.00 -13.78
N VAL A 185 33.94 28.96 -13.86
CA VAL A 185 33.14 28.06 -13.01
C VAL A 185 32.95 26.71 -13.70
N GLY A 186 33.49 25.64 -13.11
CA GLY A 186 33.34 24.27 -13.60
C GLY A 186 31.87 23.90 -13.88
N GLN A 187 31.67 22.99 -14.83
CA GLN A 187 30.33 22.58 -15.23
C GLN A 187 29.67 21.75 -14.12
N LEU A 188 28.58 22.27 -13.53
CA LEU A 188 27.77 21.55 -12.56
C LEU A 188 27.07 20.36 -13.24
N LEU A 189 27.20 19.17 -12.65
CA LEU A 189 26.57 17.95 -13.16
C LEU A 189 25.03 18.06 -13.14
N SER A 190 24.37 17.23 -13.95
CA SER A 190 22.92 17.03 -13.89
C SER A 190 22.50 16.36 -12.57
N MET A 191 21.23 16.51 -12.19
CA MET A 191 20.73 15.79 -11.01
C MET A 191 20.73 14.27 -11.25
N GLU A 192 20.53 13.82 -12.48
CA GLU A 192 20.73 12.42 -12.89
C GLU A 192 22.12 11.92 -12.49
N GLU A 193 23.18 12.61 -12.91
CA GLU A 193 24.57 12.22 -12.65
C GLU A 193 24.90 12.19 -11.16
N PHE A 194 24.42 13.15 -10.38
CA PHE A 194 24.64 13.13 -8.93
C PHE A 194 23.98 11.93 -8.25
N VAL A 195 22.72 11.63 -8.59
CA VAL A 195 22.02 10.47 -8.02
C VAL A 195 22.74 9.17 -8.40
N LEU A 196 23.24 9.06 -9.63
CA LEU A 196 24.06 7.92 -10.06
C LEU A 196 25.39 7.85 -9.29
N GLY A 197 26.07 8.97 -9.06
CA GLY A 197 27.29 9.04 -8.25
C GLY A 197 27.08 8.53 -6.82
N MET A 198 25.98 8.93 -6.18
CA MET A 198 25.63 8.39 -4.85
C MET A 198 25.38 6.88 -4.86
N CYS A 199 24.86 6.33 -5.96
CA CYS A 199 24.71 4.88 -6.11
C CYS A 199 26.06 4.19 -6.24
N GLU A 200 26.98 4.75 -7.04
CA GLU A 200 28.34 4.20 -7.21
C GLU A 200 29.12 4.20 -5.89
N ASP A 201 28.99 5.26 -5.07
CA ASP A 201 29.62 5.33 -3.74
C ASP A 201 29.21 4.17 -2.82
N ILE A 202 27.95 3.74 -2.88
CA ILE A 202 27.41 2.74 -1.95
C ILE A 202 27.55 1.29 -2.45
N ILE A 203 27.69 1.06 -3.76
CA ILE A 203 27.75 -0.28 -4.35
C ILE A 203 28.76 -1.22 -3.65
N PRO A 204 30.01 -0.79 -3.37
CA PRO A 204 31.02 -1.66 -2.75
C PRO A 204 30.65 -2.19 -1.35
N VAL A 205 29.77 -1.47 -0.64
CA VAL A 205 29.41 -1.74 0.76
C VAL A 205 27.89 -1.85 0.95
N VAL A 206 27.15 -2.06 -0.13
CA VAL A 206 25.68 -2.02 -0.11
C VAL A 206 25.08 -3.08 0.82
N GLY A 207 25.71 -4.27 0.90
CA GLY A 207 25.30 -5.37 1.79
C GLY A 207 25.23 -4.94 3.27
N GLY A 208 26.30 -4.32 3.77
CA GLY A 208 26.33 -3.79 5.14
C GLY A 208 25.45 -2.55 5.32
N LEU A 209 25.36 -1.66 4.31
CA LEU A 209 24.56 -0.44 4.45
C LEU A 209 23.06 -0.72 4.58
N ILE A 210 22.54 -1.75 3.90
CA ILE A 210 21.10 -2.04 3.95
C ILE A 210 20.65 -2.60 5.31
N SER A 211 21.56 -3.18 6.11
CA SER A 211 21.30 -3.55 7.51
C SER A 211 21.45 -2.40 8.50
N GLN A 212 22.08 -1.29 8.11
CA GLN A 212 22.28 -0.14 8.98
C GLN A 212 20.98 0.66 9.16
N GLN A 213 20.64 0.98 10.42
CA GLN A 213 19.32 1.51 10.82
C GLN A 213 18.91 2.84 10.17
N PHE A 214 19.86 3.70 9.79
CA PHE A 214 19.65 4.98 9.13
C PHE A 214 19.79 4.83 7.60
N ALA A 215 20.88 4.21 7.15
CA ALA A 215 21.20 4.10 5.72
C ALA A 215 20.15 3.31 4.94
N SER A 216 19.58 2.26 5.55
CA SER A 216 18.49 1.50 4.95
C SER A 216 17.33 2.39 4.53
N HIS A 217 16.96 3.40 5.32
CA HIS A 217 15.87 4.31 4.95
C HIS A 217 16.24 5.20 3.74
N VAL A 218 17.49 5.65 3.66
CA VAL A 218 17.97 6.45 2.51
C VAL A 218 18.00 5.61 1.24
N ILE A 219 18.51 4.38 1.32
CA ILE A 219 18.55 3.43 0.20
C ILE A 219 17.13 3.12 -0.29
N ARG A 220 16.15 2.93 0.61
CA ARG A 220 14.76 2.73 0.17
C ARG A 220 14.24 3.93 -0.61
N VAL A 221 14.49 5.17 -0.16
CA VAL A 221 14.11 6.37 -0.92
C VAL A 221 14.83 6.39 -2.27
N LEU A 222 16.12 6.12 -2.30
CA LEU A 222 16.92 6.03 -3.53
C LEU A 222 16.33 5.03 -4.54
N LEU A 223 15.90 3.84 -4.08
CA LEU A 223 15.22 2.85 -4.93
C LEU A 223 13.89 3.37 -5.52
N PHE A 224 13.10 4.12 -4.76
CA PHE A 224 11.89 4.77 -5.28
C PHE A 224 12.21 5.84 -6.34
N VAL A 225 13.28 6.62 -6.13
CA VAL A 225 13.77 7.64 -7.08
C VAL A 225 14.18 6.96 -8.39
N LEU A 226 15.04 5.94 -8.31
CA LEU A 226 15.51 5.18 -9.48
C LEU A 226 14.36 4.49 -10.23
N ALA A 227 13.38 3.95 -9.51
CA ALA A 227 12.20 3.32 -10.11
C ALA A 227 11.16 4.31 -10.65
N GLY A 228 11.37 5.62 -10.50
CA GLY A 228 10.41 6.65 -10.90
C GLY A 228 9.07 6.54 -10.15
N LYS A 229 9.05 6.01 -8.93
CA LYS A 229 7.83 5.87 -8.13
C LYS A 229 7.73 7.01 -7.12
N ARG A 230 6.54 7.59 -6.96
CA ARG A 230 6.33 8.57 -5.89
C ARG A 230 6.32 7.87 -4.53
N VAL A 231 6.92 8.53 -3.55
CA VAL A 231 6.86 8.13 -2.14
C VAL A 231 5.45 8.46 -1.64
N ASP A 232 4.48 7.60 -1.96
CA ASP A 232 3.13 7.73 -1.44
C ASP A 232 3.16 7.34 0.05
N GLU A 233 3.01 8.31 0.96
CA GLU A 233 2.93 8.06 2.42
C GLU A 233 1.57 7.45 2.86
N THR A 234 0.75 7.00 1.91
CA THR A 234 -0.57 6.40 2.14
C THR A 234 -0.61 4.93 1.68
N GLY A 235 -1.28 4.06 2.45
CA GLY A 235 -1.44 2.63 2.12
C GLY A 235 -0.28 1.71 2.54
N ASP A 236 -0.03 0.64 1.77
CA ASP A 236 0.93 -0.46 2.07
C ASP A 236 2.41 -0.03 2.17
N VAL A 237 2.73 1.20 1.77
CA VAL A 237 4.08 1.79 1.90
C VAL A 237 4.31 2.35 3.31
N LYS A 238 3.26 2.50 4.12
CA LYS A 238 3.30 3.05 5.49
C LYS A 238 4.06 2.11 6.43
N GLY A 239 5.29 2.49 6.77
CA GLY A 239 6.22 1.70 7.58
C GLY A 239 7.38 1.06 6.80
N ARG A 240 7.31 1.03 5.46
CA ARG A 240 8.40 0.57 4.59
C ARG A 240 9.45 1.65 4.37
N LEU A 241 9.08 2.93 4.31
CA LEU A 241 10.03 4.01 4.04
C LEU A 241 10.64 4.65 5.29
N ARG A 242 9.87 4.78 6.37
CA ARG A 242 10.29 5.43 7.62
C ARG A 242 9.71 4.75 8.86
N SER A 243 10.37 4.94 9.99
CA SER A 243 9.86 4.45 11.28
C SER A 243 8.56 5.16 11.70
N LYS A 244 7.73 4.49 12.50
CA LYS A 244 6.49 5.06 13.04
C LYS A 244 6.73 6.37 13.82
N LYS A 245 7.85 6.45 14.55
CA LYS A 245 8.27 7.62 15.32
C LYS A 245 8.59 8.81 14.40
N SER A 246 9.38 8.57 13.35
CA SER A 246 9.75 9.60 12.37
C SER A 246 8.54 10.12 11.60
N ALA A 247 7.62 9.23 11.20
CA ALA A 247 6.39 9.63 10.53
C ALA A 247 5.55 10.58 11.39
N LYS A 248 5.35 10.26 12.68
CA LYS A 248 4.58 11.11 13.60
C LYS A 248 5.21 12.49 13.78
N TYR A 249 6.53 12.54 13.99
CA TYR A 249 7.26 13.80 14.17
C TYR A 249 7.14 14.71 12.93
N LYS A 250 7.22 14.14 11.72
CA LYS A 250 7.13 14.92 10.48
C LYS A 250 5.74 15.52 10.28
N THR A 251 4.67 14.78 10.60
CA THR A 251 3.30 15.30 10.55
C THR A 251 3.11 16.47 11.53
N GLU A 252 3.78 16.45 12.68
CA GLU A 252 3.69 17.52 13.69
C GLU A 252 4.52 18.76 13.32
N ASN A 253 5.68 18.58 12.67
CA ASN A 253 6.69 19.65 12.52
C ASN A 253 7.00 20.11 11.08
N ASN A 254 6.52 19.43 10.04
CA ASN A 254 7.06 19.63 8.68
C ASN A 254 6.02 19.52 7.54
N ASP A 255 4.72 19.45 7.87
CA ASP A 255 3.60 19.17 6.94
C ASP A 255 2.96 20.44 6.33
N ASN A 256 3.34 21.63 6.80
CA ASN A 256 2.75 22.89 6.31
C ASN A 256 3.33 23.37 4.96
N LEU A 257 4.52 22.91 4.57
CA LEU A 257 5.25 23.38 3.39
C LEU A 257 4.98 22.56 2.10
N THR A 258 4.28 21.43 2.18
CA THR A 258 4.10 20.49 1.05
C THR A 258 2.64 20.21 0.66
N LYS A 259 1.71 21.13 0.98
CA LYS A 259 0.30 20.99 0.55
C LYS A 259 0.12 21.32 -0.93
N SER A 260 0.71 20.51 -1.82
CA SER A 260 0.28 20.46 -3.22
C SER A 260 -1.05 19.70 -3.29
N SER A 261 -2.14 20.46 -3.45
CA SER A 261 -3.53 19.99 -3.54
C SER A 261 -3.90 19.42 -4.91
N GLY A 262 -3.05 18.57 -5.49
CA GLY A 262 -3.27 17.96 -6.81
C GLY A 262 -3.16 16.44 -6.78
N ARG A 263 -3.98 15.76 -7.57
CA ARG A 263 -3.92 14.30 -7.79
C ARG A 263 -2.69 13.97 -8.65
N ALA A 264 -1.50 14.12 -8.09
CA ALA A 264 -0.23 13.86 -8.78
C ALA A 264 -0.18 12.40 -9.25
N SER A 265 0.43 12.15 -10.41
CA SER A 265 0.67 10.78 -10.91
C SER A 265 1.49 10.00 -9.89
N ARG A 266 1.14 8.72 -9.68
CA ARG A 266 1.91 7.79 -8.80
C ARG A 266 3.31 7.48 -9.32
N THR A 267 3.59 7.80 -10.59
CA THR A 267 4.87 7.56 -11.27
C THR A 267 5.42 8.85 -11.89
N ARG A 268 6.74 8.89 -12.04
CA ARG A 268 7.54 9.96 -12.64
C ARG A 268 8.26 9.44 -13.88
N ARG A 269 8.57 10.35 -14.82
CA ARG A 269 9.52 10.05 -15.89
C ARG A 269 10.95 10.05 -15.33
N VAL A 270 11.71 9.01 -15.66
CA VAL A 270 13.11 8.82 -15.26
C VAL A 270 13.96 8.43 -16.46
N PRO A 271 15.26 8.77 -16.47
CA PRO A 271 16.18 8.38 -17.53
C PRO A 271 16.43 6.87 -17.55
N ALA A 272 16.90 6.34 -18.69
CA ALA A 272 17.20 4.91 -18.83
C ALA A 272 18.34 4.45 -17.91
N SER A 273 19.28 5.35 -17.61
CA SER A 273 20.39 5.14 -16.68
C SER A 273 19.91 4.76 -15.27
N PHE A 274 18.80 5.32 -14.79
CA PHE A 274 18.25 5.00 -13.47
C PHE A 274 17.77 3.55 -13.38
N LYS A 275 17.16 3.04 -14.46
CA LYS A 275 16.74 1.64 -14.54
C LYS A 275 17.96 0.71 -14.58
N ALA A 276 18.98 1.07 -15.36
CA ALA A 276 20.23 0.34 -15.41
C ALA A 276 20.93 0.32 -14.03
N MET A 277 20.94 1.45 -13.32
CA MET A 277 21.49 1.55 -11.97
C MET A 277 20.71 0.73 -10.94
N PHE A 278 19.38 0.73 -11.02
CA PHE A 278 18.54 -0.12 -10.15
C PHE A 278 18.88 -1.61 -10.32
N ARG A 279 19.05 -2.06 -11.58
CA ARG A 279 19.49 -3.42 -11.91
C ARG A 279 20.89 -3.69 -11.36
N LYS A 280 21.84 -2.77 -11.58
CA LYS A 280 23.22 -2.86 -11.08
C LYS A 280 23.24 -3.02 -9.55
N LEU A 281 22.55 -2.17 -8.81
CA LEU A 281 22.45 -2.28 -7.34
C LEU A 281 21.93 -3.65 -6.89
N THR A 282 20.94 -4.20 -7.61
CA THR A 282 20.36 -5.51 -7.31
C THR A 282 21.36 -6.65 -7.55
N THR A 283 22.03 -6.63 -8.71
CA THR A 283 22.99 -7.68 -9.08
C THR A 283 24.28 -7.61 -8.27
N GLU A 284 24.81 -6.41 -8.04
CA GLU A 284 26.03 -6.20 -7.26
C GLU A 284 25.84 -6.62 -5.79
N LEU A 285 24.68 -6.31 -5.18
CA LEU A 285 24.35 -6.83 -3.85
C LEU A 285 24.41 -8.36 -3.82
N ALA A 286 23.84 -9.02 -4.82
CA ALA A 286 23.83 -10.47 -4.89
C ALA A 286 25.21 -11.08 -5.22
N ILE A 287 26.04 -10.40 -6.01
CA ILE A 287 27.34 -10.92 -6.46
C ILE A 287 28.43 -10.69 -5.40
N ASN A 288 28.51 -9.48 -4.85
CA ASN A 288 29.60 -9.07 -3.95
C ASN A 288 29.39 -9.52 -2.50
N SER A 289 28.16 -9.81 -2.10
CA SER A 289 27.88 -10.33 -0.77
C SER A 289 28.08 -11.84 -0.71
N SER A 290 28.57 -12.35 0.41
CA SER A 290 28.69 -13.79 0.61
C SER A 290 27.30 -14.46 0.72
N GLU A 291 27.22 -15.77 0.45
CA GLU A 291 25.96 -16.52 0.62
C GLU A 291 25.43 -16.47 2.06
N THR A 292 26.32 -16.45 3.05
CA THR A 292 25.94 -16.33 4.46
C THR A 292 25.41 -14.94 4.78
N GLU A 293 26.03 -13.90 4.24
CA GLU A 293 25.61 -12.52 4.42
C GLU A 293 24.21 -12.28 3.85
N VAL A 294 23.93 -12.67 2.60
CA VAL A 294 22.60 -12.46 1.99
C VAL A 294 21.50 -13.22 2.74
N ARG A 295 21.81 -14.43 3.24
CA ARG A 295 20.86 -15.18 4.09
C ARG A 295 20.60 -14.47 5.41
N ALA A 296 21.63 -13.92 6.05
CA ALA A 296 21.43 -13.14 7.27
C ALA A 296 20.60 -11.87 7.02
N LEU A 297 20.87 -11.15 5.92
CA LEU A 297 20.08 -9.99 5.49
C LEU A 297 18.62 -10.35 5.21
N SER A 298 18.35 -11.58 4.74
CA SER A 298 17.01 -12.08 4.43
C SER A 298 16.10 -12.20 5.66
N VAL A 299 16.66 -12.34 6.87
CA VAL A 299 15.90 -12.38 8.14
C VAL A 299 16.14 -11.13 8.99
N HIS A 300 16.95 -10.19 8.51
CA HIS A 300 17.28 -8.97 9.24
C HIS A 300 16.17 -7.91 9.10
N ARG A 301 15.61 -7.44 10.23
CA ARG A 301 14.45 -6.51 10.27
C ARG A 301 14.65 -5.21 9.50
N VAL A 302 15.90 -4.73 9.38
CA VAL A 302 16.23 -3.49 8.69
C VAL A 302 16.58 -3.75 7.21
N ALA A 303 17.24 -4.86 6.89
CA ALA A 303 17.71 -5.13 5.53
C ALA A 303 16.63 -5.74 4.65
N ASN A 304 15.82 -6.64 5.21
CA ASN A 304 14.78 -7.37 4.50
C ASN A 304 13.81 -6.46 3.71
N PRO A 305 13.31 -5.32 4.24
CA PRO A 305 12.49 -4.41 3.43
C PRO A 305 13.20 -3.87 2.17
N VAL A 306 14.53 -3.70 2.18
CA VAL A 306 15.29 -3.30 0.99
C VAL A 306 15.30 -4.44 -0.04
N LEU A 307 15.55 -5.68 0.40
CA LEU A 307 15.51 -6.86 -0.46
C LEU A 307 14.13 -7.03 -1.12
N GLN A 308 13.05 -6.79 -0.38
CA GLN A 308 11.69 -6.80 -0.94
C GLN A 308 11.54 -5.76 -2.06
N LEU A 309 12.00 -4.52 -1.86
CA LEU A 309 11.89 -3.46 -2.86
C LEU A 309 12.73 -3.75 -4.12
N LEU A 310 13.92 -4.33 -3.95
CA LEU A 310 14.79 -4.76 -5.06
C LEU A 310 14.12 -5.84 -5.92
N LEU A 311 13.15 -6.59 -5.40
CA LEU A 311 12.35 -7.56 -6.17
C LEU A 311 11.06 -6.93 -6.74
N GLU A 312 10.30 -6.18 -5.93
CA GLU A 312 8.98 -5.61 -6.31
C GLU A 312 9.07 -4.50 -7.36
N MET A 313 10.18 -3.76 -7.43
CA MET A 313 10.29 -2.56 -8.25
C MET A 313 11.02 -2.75 -9.58
N GLN A 314 11.60 -3.93 -9.81
CA GLN A 314 12.20 -4.27 -11.08
C GLN A 314 11.15 -4.30 -12.20
N GLU A 315 11.53 -3.80 -13.37
CA GLU A 315 10.68 -3.85 -14.54
C GLU A 315 10.46 -5.30 -15.01
N ASN A 316 9.36 -5.51 -15.74
CA ASN A 316 9.00 -6.84 -16.26
C ASN A 316 9.67 -7.16 -17.60
N ASP A 317 10.75 -6.46 -17.96
CA ASP A 317 11.57 -6.76 -19.13
C ASP A 317 12.64 -7.82 -18.82
N GLU A 318 13.36 -8.28 -19.85
CA GLU A 318 14.31 -9.39 -19.73
C GLU A 318 15.41 -9.11 -18.69
N GLU A 319 15.96 -7.90 -18.69
CA GLU A 319 17.01 -7.49 -17.76
C GLU A 319 16.50 -7.40 -16.32
N GLY A 320 15.30 -6.84 -16.10
CA GLY A 320 14.67 -6.81 -14.78
C GLY A 320 14.35 -8.22 -14.26
N GLN A 321 13.88 -9.12 -15.12
CA GLN A 321 13.68 -10.53 -14.78
C GLN A 321 15.00 -11.23 -14.45
N ASN A 322 16.09 -10.90 -15.15
CA ASN A 322 17.42 -11.43 -14.83
C ASN A 322 17.92 -10.96 -13.45
N ALA A 323 17.78 -9.66 -13.14
CA ALA A 323 18.14 -9.12 -11.84
C ALA A 323 17.36 -9.80 -10.69
N LYS A 324 16.04 -10.04 -10.88
CA LYS A 324 15.22 -10.84 -9.94
C LYS A 324 15.78 -12.25 -9.77
N LYS A 325 16.13 -12.95 -10.87
CA LYS A 325 16.70 -14.31 -10.80
C LYS A 325 17.98 -14.33 -9.98
N VAL A 326 18.93 -13.44 -10.26
CA VAL A 326 20.24 -13.40 -9.57
C VAL A 326 20.05 -13.19 -8.07
N LEU A 327 19.20 -12.25 -7.67
CA LEU A 327 18.94 -11.99 -6.26
C LEU A 327 18.20 -13.17 -5.59
N ILE A 328 17.18 -13.75 -6.23
CA ILE A 328 16.45 -14.91 -5.70
C ILE A 328 17.38 -16.13 -5.59
N ASP A 329 18.25 -16.34 -6.57
CA ASP A 329 19.23 -17.43 -6.57
C ASP A 329 20.13 -17.33 -5.34
N ARG A 330 20.66 -16.14 -5.07
CA ARG A 330 21.50 -15.91 -3.90
C ARG A 330 20.73 -16.06 -2.58
N ILE A 331 19.50 -15.54 -2.49
CA ILE A 331 18.65 -15.66 -1.28
C ILE A 331 18.29 -17.13 -1.01
N LEU A 332 17.97 -17.90 -2.04
CA LEU A 332 17.50 -19.29 -1.95
C LEU A 332 18.60 -20.30 -2.26
N TRP A 333 19.86 -19.92 -1.98
CA TRP A 333 21.01 -20.81 -1.99
C TRP A 333 21.15 -21.61 -3.29
N GLY A 334 21.20 -20.91 -4.42
CA GLY A 334 21.46 -21.51 -5.73
C GLY A 334 20.24 -22.16 -6.38
N ILE A 335 18.99 -21.80 -6.00
CA ILE A 335 17.78 -22.47 -6.54
C ILE A 335 17.61 -22.36 -8.06
N VAL A 336 18.07 -21.27 -8.66
CA VAL A 336 18.03 -21.00 -10.10
C VAL A 336 19.20 -21.70 -10.79
N THR A 337 20.38 -21.65 -10.19
CA THR A 337 21.57 -22.35 -10.70
C THR A 337 21.38 -23.87 -10.68
N ASP A 338 20.71 -24.40 -9.66
CA ASP A 338 20.37 -25.82 -9.49
C ASP A 338 19.06 -26.22 -10.19
N MET A 339 18.55 -25.43 -11.13
CA MET A 339 17.31 -25.76 -11.84
C MET A 339 17.39 -27.15 -12.50
N GLU A 340 18.55 -27.47 -13.07
CA GLU A 340 18.84 -28.72 -13.80
C GLU A 340 19.47 -29.81 -12.92
N SER A 341 19.84 -29.50 -11.68
CA SER A 341 20.43 -30.47 -10.76
C SER A 341 19.40 -31.47 -10.26
N ALA A 342 19.73 -32.76 -10.37
CA ALA A 342 18.93 -33.86 -9.83
C ALA A 342 19.23 -34.16 -8.35
N THR A 343 20.29 -33.57 -7.78
CA THR A 343 20.71 -33.83 -6.40
C THR A 343 20.03 -32.85 -5.44
N GLU A 344 19.48 -33.38 -4.35
CA GLU A 344 18.92 -32.58 -3.26
C GLU A 344 20.03 -31.80 -2.55
N ASN A 345 19.79 -30.50 -2.31
CA ASN A 345 20.67 -29.63 -1.54
C ASN A 345 20.09 -29.49 -0.13
N LYS A 346 20.53 -30.35 0.78
CA LYS A 346 19.98 -30.43 2.15
C LYS A 346 20.11 -29.12 2.93
N ASP A 347 21.16 -28.37 2.69
CA ASP A 347 21.40 -27.10 3.38
C ASP A 347 20.42 -26.03 2.89
N ARG A 348 20.16 -25.98 1.58
CA ARG A 348 19.09 -25.15 1.01
C ARG A 348 17.72 -25.56 1.52
N ASP A 349 17.43 -26.85 1.61
CA ASP A 349 16.15 -27.35 2.11
C ASP A 349 15.91 -26.92 3.56
N SER A 350 16.93 -27.05 4.40
CA SER A 350 16.94 -26.58 5.79
C SER A 350 16.75 -25.06 5.89
N TRP A 351 17.44 -24.31 5.02
CA TRP A 351 17.31 -22.86 4.93
C TRP A 351 15.89 -22.43 4.53
N PHE A 352 15.30 -23.03 3.49
CA PHE A 352 13.94 -22.70 3.07
C PHE A 352 12.92 -23.00 4.18
N GLU A 353 13.05 -24.16 4.85
CA GLU A 353 12.20 -24.55 5.97
C GLU A 353 12.34 -23.59 7.17
N THR A 354 13.50 -22.97 7.35
CA THR A 354 13.70 -21.89 8.34
C THR A 354 13.02 -20.60 7.88
N LEU A 355 13.29 -20.18 6.64
CA LEU A 355 12.82 -18.91 6.09
C LEU A 355 11.29 -18.81 6.03
N ILE A 356 10.59 -19.89 5.68
CA ILE A 356 9.11 -19.92 5.63
C ILE A 356 8.44 -19.86 7.00
N ARG A 357 9.19 -20.12 8.07
CA ARG A 357 8.71 -20.06 9.45
C ARG A 357 9.21 -18.85 10.22
N ASP A 358 10.17 -18.11 9.67
CA ASP A 358 10.71 -16.91 10.30
C ASP A 358 9.78 -15.70 10.12
N GLN A 359 9.64 -14.87 11.16
CA GLN A 359 8.71 -13.73 11.16
C GLN A 359 9.10 -12.62 10.16
N VAL A 360 10.38 -12.51 9.81
CA VAL A 360 10.89 -11.48 8.89
C VAL A 360 11.11 -12.09 7.50
N GLY A 361 11.75 -13.26 7.48
CA GLY A 361 12.05 -14.05 6.29
C GLY A 361 10.81 -14.47 5.51
N SER A 362 9.71 -14.80 6.19
CA SER A 362 8.46 -15.18 5.51
C SER A 362 7.94 -14.06 4.62
N HIS A 363 8.04 -12.79 5.06
CA HIS A 363 7.62 -11.64 4.26
C HIS A 363 8.44 -11.48 2.98
N LEU A 364 9.73 -11.82 3.00
CA LEU A 364 10.54 -11.86 1.79
C LEU A 364 10.11 -13.01 0.88
N LEU A 365 9.81 -14.19 1.42
CA LEU A 365 9.26 -15.29 0.63
C LEU A 365 7.89 -14.97 0.01
N GLU A 366 7.03 -14.23 0.71
CA GLU A 366 5.78 -13.72 0.13
C GLU A 366 6.03 -12.88 -1.12
N VAL A 367 7.00 -11.96 -1.06
CA VAL A 367 7.43 -11.13 -2.20
C VAL A 367 8.04 -11.98 -3.30
N ILE A 368 8.91 -12.94 -2.96
CA ILE A 368 9.48 -13.87 -3.93
C ILE A 368 8.36 -14.63 -4.65
N MET A 369 7.32 -15.10 -3.96
CA MET A 369 6.23 -15.80 -4.63
C MET A 369 5.44 -14.94 -5.61
N LYS A 370 5.31 -13.63 -5.33
CA LYS A 370 4.68 -12.67 -6.25
C LYS A 370 5.55 -12.39 -7.47
N GLU A 371 6.81 -12.08 -7.22
CA GLU A 371 7.71 -11.46 -8.20
C GLU A 371 8.58 -12.45 -8.97
N ALA A 372 8.71 -13.70 -8.50
CA ALA A 372 9.56 -14.69 -9.13
C ALA A 372 9.14 -14.95 -10.60
N PRO A 373 10.11 -15.05 -11.52
CA PRO A 373 9.88 -15.55 -12.86
C PRO A 373 9.22 -16.94 -12.82
N THR A 374 8.40 -17.26 -13.83
CA THR A 374 7.60 -18.50 -13.87
C THR A 374 8.41 -19.76 -13.61
N SER A 375 9.62 -19.87 -14.16
CA SER A 375 10.49 -21.05 -13.96
C SER A 375 10.92 -21.22 -12.50
N VAL A 376 11.31 -20.12 -11.85
CA VAL A 376 11.74 -20.09 -10.44
C VAL A 376 10.56 -20.34 -9.51
N TYR A 377 9.42 -19.70 -9.77
CA TYR A 377 8.16 -19.94 -9.06
C TYR A 377 7.80 -21.44 -9.09
N ASN A 378 7.87 -22.06 -10.27
CA ASN A 378 7.56 -23.47 -10.45
C ASN A 378 8.51 -24.37 -9.67
N LYS A 379 9.82 -24.08 -9.69
CA LYS A 379 10.83 -24.83 -8.93
C LYS A 379 10.61 -24.73 -7.42
N ILE A 380 10.31 -23.54 -6.89
CA ILE A 380 9.97 -23.36 -5.47
C ILE A 380 8.75 -24.20 -5.11
N TYR A 381 7.69 -24.11 -5.92
CA TYR A 381 6.46 -24.86 -5.69
C TYR A 381 6.70 -26.37 -5.68
N THR A 382 7.34 -26.91 -6.72
CA THR A 382 7.53 -28.35 -6.87
C THR A 382 8.48 -28.94 -5.85
N THR A 383 9.52 -28.20 -5.45
CA THR A 383 10.56 -28.67 -4.53
C THR A 383 10.10 -28.60 -3.07
N TYR A 384 9.46 -27.49 -2.67
CA TYR A 384 9.23 -27.22 -1.23
C TYR A 384 7.79 -27.23 -0.79
N LEU A 385 6.83 -26.91 -1.66
CA LEU A 385 5.47 -26.57 -1.24
C LEU A 385 4.43 -27.62 -1.66
N ARG A 386 4.60 -28.23 -2.83
CA ARG A 386 3.71 -29.30 -3.33
C ARG A 386 3.71 -30.48 -2.35
N LYS A 387 2.53 -31.02 -2.05
CA LYS A 387 2.27 -32.04 -1.02
C LYS A 387 2.46 -31.58 0.43
N LYS A 388 2.81 -30.30 0.67
CA LYS A 388 2.98 -29.70 2.00
C LYS A 388 2.09 -28.45 2.18
N LEU A 389 1.16 -28.16 1.27
CA LEU A 389 0.34 -26.95 1.32
C LEU A 389 -0.53 -26.91 2.56
N GLU A 390 -1.19 -28.01 2.97
CA GLU A 390 -1.99 -28.04 4.20
C GLU A 390 -1.13 -27.69 5.42
N LYS A 391 0.05 -28.33 5.55
CA LYS A 391 1.00 -28.11 6.65
C LYS A 391 1.37 -26.64 6.78
N PHE A 392 1.78 -25.99 5.69
CA PHE A 392 2.19 -24.59 5.73
C PHE A 392 1.00 -23.63 5.84
N SER A 393 -0.18 -23.98 5.32
CA SER A 393 -1.41 -23.19 5.45
C SER A 393 -1.91 -23.12 6.90
N LEU A 394 -1.68 -24.17 7.70
CA LEU A 394 -2.01 -24.18 9.13
C LEU A 394 -0.95 -23.46 9.99
N HIS A 395 0.27 -23.26 9.47
CA HIS A 395 1.35 -22.61 10.21
C HIS A 395 1.03 -21.12 10.50
N PRO A 396 1.26 -20.59 11.71
CA PRO A 396 0.97 -19.19 12.06
C PRO A 396 1.64 -18.15 11.15
N ILE A 397 2.82 -18.48 10.61
CA ILE A 397 3.62 -17.59 9.76
C ILE A 397 3.60 -18.04 8.29
N GLY A 398 3.73 -19.35 8.05
CA GLY A 398 3.92 -19.91 6.71
C GLY A 398 2.68 -19.78 5.82
N ASN A 399 1.50 -19.64 6.45
CA ASN A 399 0.23 -19.49 5.73
C ASN A 399 0.22 -18.26 4.82
N PHE A 400 0.92 -17.18 5.18
CA PHE A 400 0.99 -15.99 4.35
C PHE A 400 1.79 -16.25 3.08
N VAL A 401 2.87 -17.03 3.14
CA VAL A 401 3.61 -17.47 1.94
C VAL A 401 2.70 -18.30 1.03
N ILE A 402 1.85 -19.17 1.59
CA ILE A 402 0.87 -19.95 0.80
C ILE A 402 -0.19 -19.05 0.17
N GLN A 403 -0.70 -18.03 0.86
CA GLN A 403 -1.64 -17.05 0.29
C GLN A 403 -1.03 -16.34 -0.93
N ASN A 404 0.25 -15.97 -0.85
CA ASN A 404 0.97 -15.30 -1.94
C ASN A 404 1.31 -16.26 -3.09
N LEU A 405 1.64 -17.52 -2.79
CA LEU A 405 1.75 -18.60 -3.79
C LEU A 405 0.44 -18.70 -4.57
N LEU A 406 -0.69 -18.95 -3.89
CA LEU A 406 -1.99 -19.15 -4.54
C LEU A 406 -2.39 -17.98 -5.42
N THR A 407 -2.33 -16.76 -4.88
CA THR A 407 -2.68 -15.53 -5.62
C THR A 407 -1.77 -15.24 -6.80
N SER A 408 -0.54 -15.76 -6.79
CA SER A 408 0.47 -15.57 -7.84
C SER A 408 0.64 -16.78 -8.77
N ALA A 409 -0.27 -17.77 -8.69
CA ALA A 409 -0.25 -18.93 -9.56
C ALA A 409 -0.22 -18.52 -11.04
N LYS A 410 0.73 -19.12 -11.78
CA LYS A 410 1.10 -18.69 -13.14
C LYS A 410 0.27 -19.39 -14.23
N THR A 411 -0.23 -20.60 -13.97
CA THR A 411 -1.01 -21.39 -14.93
C THR A 411 -2.22 -22.05 -14.27
N ALA A 412 -3.27 -22.31 -15.05
CA ALA A 412 -4.47 -22.99 -14.58
C ALA A 412 -4.20 -24.41 -14.08
N ASP A 413 -3.37 -25.18 -14.80
CA ASP A 413 -3.04 -26.56 -14.45
C ASP A 413 -2.31 -26.67 -13.11
N GLN A 414 -1.33 -25.80 -12.87
CA GLN A 414 -0.63 -25.73 -11.60
C GLN A 414 -1.58 -25.35 -10.47
N PHE A 415 -2.45 -24.36 -10.69
CA PHE A 415 -3.42 -23.94 -9.69
C PHE A 415 -4.41 -25.06 -9.36
N GLN A 416 -4.84 -25.85 -10.35
CA GLN A 416 -5.70 -27.01 -10.13
C GLN A 416 -5.06 -28.07 -9.23
N LEU A 417 -3.74 -28.27 -9.31
CA LEU A 417 -3.04 -29.14 -8.36
C LEU A 417 -3.10 -28.60 -6.93
N MET A 418 -3.01 -27.28 -6.75
CA MET A 418 -3.11 -26.63 -5.44
C MET A 418 -4.53 -26.73 -4.87
N VAL A 419 -5.55 -26.55 -5.70
CA VAL A 419 -6.96 -26.74 -5.33
C VAL A 419 -7.18 -28.17 -4.84
N LYS A 420 -6.77 -29.18 -5.61
CA LYS A 420 -6.91 -30.60 -5.23
C LYS A 420 -6.26 -30.93 -3.90
N GLU A 421 -5.11 -30.34 -3.61
CA GLU A 421 -4.39 -30.57 -2.36
C GLU A 421 -5.05 -29.90 -1.14
N LEU A 422 -5.65 -28.72 -1.31
CA LEU A 422 -6.18 -27.91 -0.21
C LEU A 422 -7.70 -28.02 0.01
N SER A 423 -8.48 -28.45 -0.99
CA SER A 423 -9.95 -28.51 -0.88
C SER A 423 -10.42 -29.38 0.30
N GLY A 424 -9.73 -30.51 0.56
CA GLY A 424 -10.03 -31.37 1.70
C GLY A 424 -9.69 -30.77 3.08
N SER A 425 -8.98 -29.63 3.10
CA SER A 425 -8.51 -28.98 4.33
C SER A 425 -9.36 -27.79 4.75
N PHE A 426 -10.38 -27.39 3.99
CA PHE A 426 -11.15 -26.16 4.25
C PHE A 426 -11.74 -26.12 5.67
N GLU A 427 -12.31 -27.22 6.16
CA GLU A 427 -12.87 -27.28 7.51
C GLU A 427 -11.78 -27.05 8.58
N LYS A 428 -10.60 -27.69 8.42
CA LYS A 428 -9.45 -27.47 9.31
C LYS A 428 -8.98 -26.02 9.26
N LEU A 429 -8.88 -25.44 8.06
CA LEU A 429 -8.45 -24.06 7.85
C LEU A 429 -9.44 -23.09 8.51
N MET A 430 -10.75 -23.31 8.38
CA MET A 430 -11.78 -22.51 9.02
C MET A 430 -11.69 -22.58 10.55
N LYS A 431 -11.60 -23.79 11.12
CA LYS A 431 -11.47 -24.01 12.57
C LYS A 431 -10.23 -23.33 13.16
N ASN A 432 -9.15 -23.21 12.39
CA ASN A 432 -7.90 -22.57 12.80
C ASN A 432 -7.80 -21.09 12.40
N GLY A 433 -8.89 -20.47 11.95
CA GLY A 433 -8.92 -19.05 11.56
C GLY A 433 -8.06 -18.71 10.33
N LYS A 434 -7.70 -19.70 9.51
CA LYS A 434 -6.86 -19.53 8.30
C LYS A 434 -7.67 -19.13 7.07
N TYR A 435 -8.62 -18.22 7.27
CA TYR A 435 -9.56 -17.77 6.22
C TYR A 435 -8.86 -17.10 5.04
N GLY A 436 -7.70 -16.49 5.25
CA GLY A 436 -6.90 -15.89 4.17
C GLY A 436 -6.50 -16.92 3.10
N VAL A 437 -6.17 -18.15 3.48
CA VAL A 437 -5.82 -19.23 2.53
C VAL A 437 -7.02 -19.61 1.68
N ILE A 438 -8.19 -19.78 2.31
CA ILE A 438 -9.47 -20.06 1.63
C ILE A 438 -9.79 -18.95 0.63
N ARG A 439 -9.69 -17.69 1.08
CA ARG A 439 -9.88 -16.53 0.22
C ARG A 439 -8.92 -16.53 -0.96
N SER A 440 -7.62 -16.75 -0.74
CA SER A 440 -6.63 -16.78 -1.82
C SER A 440 -6.94 -17.85 -2.89
N LEU A 441 -7.47 -19.01 -2.49
CA LEU A 441 -7.96 -20.02 -3.43
C LEU A 441 -9.18 -19.52 -4.21
N VAL A 442 -10.18 -18.96 -3.54
CA VAL A 442 -11.40 -18.45 -4.20
C VAL A 442 -11.08 -17.29 -5.16
N ASP A 443 -10.28 -16.32 -4.71
CA ASP A 443 -9.83 -15.17 -5.51
C ASP A 443 -9.10 -15.63 -6.78
N SER A 444 -8.20 -16.61 -6.64
CA SER A 444 -7.40 -17.12 -7.75
C SER A 444 -8.20 -18.00 -8.69
N SER A 445 -9.15 -18.76 -8.15
CA SER A 445 -10.07 -19.59 -8.93
C SER A 445 -10.95 -18.73 -9.84
N ALA A 446 -11.53 -17.64 -9.30
CA ALA A 446 -12.27 -16.67 -10.09
C ALA A 446 -11.40 -15.94 -11.12
N ARG A 447 -10.15 -15.58 -10.75
CA ARG A 447 -9.20 -14.91 -11.66
C ARG A 447 -8.76 -15.79 -12.84
N LEU A 448 -8.54 -17.07 -12.59
CA LEU A 448 -8.03 -18.03 -13.59
C LEU A 448 -9.13 -18.79 -14.31
N GLY A 449 -10.39 -18.70 -13.85
CA GLY A 449 -11.53 -19.44 -14.39
C GLY A 449 -11.35 -20.95 -14.27
N THR A 450 -10.79 -21.43 -13.15
CA THR A 450 -10.48 -22.85 -12.94
C THR A 450 -10.57 -23.23 -11.46
N GLY A 451 -11.01 -24.44 -11.17
CA GLY A 451 -11.21 -24.95 -9.80
C GLY A 451 -12.43 -24.36 -9.09
N GLU A 452 -13.30 -23.63 -9.80
CA GLU A 452 -14.42 -22.86 -9.23
C GLU A 452 -15.42 -23.77 -8.52
N GLN A 453 -15.82 -24.86 -9.18
CA GLN A 453 -16.73 -25.84 -8.61
C GLN A 453 -16.14 -26.50 -7.37
N GLU A 454 -14.87 -26.89 -7.42
CA GLU A 454 -14.18 -27.59 -6.34
C GLU A 454 -14.01 -26.72 -5.10
N VAL A 455 -13.66 -25.43 -5.26
CA VAL A 455 -13.55 -24.51 -4.11
C VAL A 455 -14.92 -24.21 -3.49
N ILE A 456 -15.98 -24.12 -4.30
CA ILE A 456 -17.35 -23.93 -3.81
C ILE A 456 -17.81 -25.16 -3.03
N GLN A 457 -17.58 -26.36 -3.57
CA GLN A 457 -17.92 -27.60 -2.88
C GLN A 457 -17.14 -27.76 -1.58
N ALA A 458 -15.84 -27.45 -1.58
CA ALA A 458 -15.01 -27.47 -0.38
C ALA A 458 -15.52 -26.49 0.69
N LEU A 459 -15.89 -25.27 0.28
CA LEU A 459 -16.45 -24.26 1.19
C LEU A 459 -17.82 -24.66 1.71
N THR A 460 -18.71 -25.14 0.85
CA THR A 460 -20.05 -25.63 1.22
C THR A 460 -19.95 -26.79 2.22
N GLY A 461 -19.03 -27.73 1.96
CA GLY A 461 -18.73 -28.85 2.85
C GLY A 461 -18.18 -28.39 4.20
N ALA A 462 -17.22 -27.47 4.21
CA ALA A 462 -16.64 -26.93 5.46
C ALA A 462 -17.64 -26.13 6.32
N LEU A 463 -18.67 -25.55 5.69
CA LEU A 463 -19.77 -24.86 6.36
C LEU A 463 -20.91 -25.80 6.75
N HIS A 464 -20.80 -27.10 6.42
CA HIS A 464 -21.86 -28.12 6.63
C HIS A 464 -23.20 -27.76 5.96
N ILE A 465 -23.15 -27.09 4.81
CA ILE A 465 -24.36 -26.72 4.03
C ILE A 465 -24.76 -27.92 3.17
N SER A 466 -25.99 -28.42 3.33
CA SER A 466 -26.49 -29.52 2.51
C SER A 466 -27.00 -29.05 1.15
N GLU A 467 -27.34 -30.00 0.27
CA GLU A 467 -28.00 -29.75 -1.02
C GLU A 467 -29.44 -29.23 -0.84
N ALA A 468 -30.02 -29.32 0.37
CA ALA A 468 -31.37 -28.85 0.64
C ALA A 468 -31.49 -27.33 0.40
N TYR A 469 -32.59 -26.92 -0.23
CA TYR A 469 -32.85 -25.50 -0.51
C TYR A 469 -32.83 -24.63 0.76
N ALA A 470 -33.31 -25.18 1.88
CA ALA A 470 -33.34 -24.50 3.17
C ALA A 470 -31.95 -24.23 3.77
N ASP A 471 -30.94 -25.01 3.40
CA ASP A 471 -29.57 -24.79 3.90
C ASP A 471 -28.81 -23.88 2.94
N ARG A 472 -28.97 -24.13 1.63
CA ARG A 472 -28.36 -23.31 0.56
C ARG A 472 -28.74 -21.83 0.65
N LYS A 473 -29.95 -21.49 1.09
CA LYS A 473 -30.37 -20.08 1.28
C LYS A 473 -29.55 -19.36 2.36
N GLU A 474 -28.94 -20.10 3.30
CA GLU A 474 -28.16 -19.56 4.41
C GLU A 474 -26.65 -19.50 4.13
N PHE A 475 -26.20 -20.06 3.00
CA PHE A 475 -24.78 -20.06 2.58
C PHE A 475 -24.13 -18.68 2.71
N VAL A 476 -24.76 -17.64 2.18
CA VAL A 476 -24.21 -16.27 2.24
C VAL A 476 -24.09 -15.77 3.69
N ASN A 477 -25.05 -16.07 4.56
CA ASN A 477 -24.99 -15.63 5.95
C ASN A 477 -23.88 -16.35 6.72
N CYS A 478 -23.69 -17.63 6.42
CA CYS A 478 -22.61 -18.47 6.95
C CYS A 478 -21.24 -17.94 6.52
N VAL A 479 -21.03 -17.72 5.20
CA VAL A 479 -19.76 -17.18 4.69
C VAL A 479 -19.48 -15.77 5.21
N MET A 480 -20.47 -14.87 5.23
CA MET A 480 -20.30 -13.50 5.75
C MET A 480 -19.78 -13.47 7.19
N ARG A 481 -20.03 -14.52 7.99
CA ARG A 481 -19.60 -14.63 9.39
C ARG A 481 -18.49 -15.66 9.60
N MET A 482 -18.13 -16.41 8.55
CA MET A 482 -17.30 -17.62 8.64
C MET A 482 -17.83 -18.64 9.67
N TRP A 483 -19.15 -18.74 9.80
CA TRP A 483 -19.86 -19.68 10.68
C TRP A 483 -20.31 -20.91 9.88
N ASN A 484 -20.29 -22.09 10.50
CA ASN A 484 -20.96 -23.24 9.89
C ASN A 484 -22.49 -23.15 10.08
N LEU A 485 -23.22 -24.08 9.47
CA LEU A 485 -24.68 -24.10 9.53
C LEU A 485 -25.23 -24.36 10.95
N GLU A 486 -24.51 -25.15 11.76
CA GLU A 486 -24.89 -25.41 13.16
C GLU A 486 -24.78 -24.13 14.01
N ASP A 487 -23.66 -23.41 13.89
CA ASP A 487 -23.43 -22.11 14.52
C ASP A 487 -24.54 -21.13 14.12
N TRP A 488 -24.90 -21.09 12.83
CA TRP A 488 -25.97 -20.24 12.33
C TRP A 488 -27.34 -20.60 12.92
N ASN A 489 -27.67 -21.89 13.00
CA ASN A 489 -28.95 -22.34 13.50
C ASN A 489 -29.09 -22.14 15.02
N ASN A 490 -27.99 -22.29 15.76
CA ASN A 490 -27.94 -22.11 17.21
C ASN A 490 -27.88 -20.63 17.64
N ALA A 491 -27.46 -19.73 16.74
CA ALA A 491 -27.44 -18.30 17.02
C ALA A 491 -28.84 -17.73 17.23
N SER A 492 -28.96 -16.82 18.19
CA SER A 492 -30.18 -16.05 18.42
C SER A 492 -30.50 -15.12 17.24
N GLU A 493 -31.77 -14.70 17.13
CA GLU A 493 -32.17 -13.75 16.09
C GLU A 493 -31.47 -12.38 16.22
N GLU A 494 -31.02 -12.01 17.42
CA GLU A 494 -30.23 -10.80 17.65
C GLU A 494 -28.81 -10.95 17.07
N GLU A 495 -28.13 -12.06 17.35
CA GLU A 495 -26.78 -12.35 16.82
C GLU A 495 -26.76 -12.47 15.29
N LYS A 496 -27.81 -13.05 14.70
CA LYS A 496 -28.00 -13.13 13.25
C LYS A 496 -28.21 -11.77 12.59
N ARG A 497 -28.72 -10.78 13.32
CA ARG A 497 -28.93 -9.40 12.83
C ARG A 497 -27.74 -8.49 13.11
N ASP A 498 -26.89 -8.82 14.07
CA ASP A 498 -25.71 -8.02 14.36
C ASP A 498 -24.69 -8.12 13.21
N THR A 499 -24.41 -6.97 12.61
CA THR A 499 -23.45 -6.81 11.51
C THR A 499 -22.01 -6.73 12.01
N ARG A 500 -21.77 -6.52 13.31
CA ARG A 500 -20.44 -6.61 13.93
C ARG A 500 -19.86 -8.02 13.86
N ASN A 501 -20.71 -9.03 13.70
CA ASN A 501 -20.32 -10.41 13.47
C ASN A 501 -19.87 -10.68 12.02
N PHE A 502 -19.96 -9.69 11.12
CA PHE A 502 -19.44 -9.85 9.76
C PHE A 502 -17.92 -9.93 9.78
N HIS A 503 -17.40 -10.94 9.10
CA HIS A 503 -15.98 -11.19 8.96
C HIS A 503 -15.48 -10.64 7.63
N LEU A 504 -14.43 -9.82 7.66
CA LEU A 504 -13.86 -9.18 6.46
C LEU A 504 -13.52 -10.20 5.37
N GLN A 505 -12.91 -11.34 5.73
CA GLN A 505 -12.54 -12.37 4.75
C GLN A 505 -13.78 -13.03 4.13
N GLY A 506 -14.88 -13.18 4.89
CA GLY A 506 -16.13 -13.72 4.37
C GLY A 506 -16.73 -12.83 3.28
N SER A 507 -16.78 -11.52 3.54
CA SER A 507 -17.20 -10.52 2.55
C SER A 507 -16.33 -10.56 1.29
N LEU A 508 -15.01 -10.70 1.43
CA LEU A 508 -14.08 -10.72 0.30
C LEU A 508 -14.18 -12.04 -0.50
N ILE A 509 -14.39 -13.18 0.17
CA ILE A 509 -14.68 -14.47 -0.48
C ILE A 509 -15.93 -14.33 -1.35
N LEU A 510 -17.02 -13.78 -0.82
CA LEU A 510 -18.27 -13.62 -1.58
C LEU A 510 -18.10 -12.66 -2.75
N GLN A 511 -17.35 -11.57 -2.58
CA GLN A 511 -17.02 -10.64 -3.68
C GLN A 511 -16.31 -11.34 -4.84
N SER A 512 -15.41 -12.28 -4.55
CA SER A 512 -14.71 -13.05 -5.57
C SER A 512 -15.58 -14.14 -6.20
N MET A 513 -16.39 -14.85 -5.40
CA MET A 513 -17.34 -15.83 -5.93
C MET A 513 -18.35 -15.22 -6.90
N VAL A 514 -18.77 -13.97 -6.68
CA VAL A 514 -19.68 -13.25 -7.58
C VAL A 514 -19.07 -12.99 -8.98
N LYS A 515 -17.73 -13.00 -9.09
CA LYS A 515 -17.01 -12.83 -10.37
C LYS A 515 -16.83 -14.16 -11.13
N MET A 516 -17.11 -15.30 -10.49
CA MET A 516 -17.04 -16.62 -11.13
C MET A 516 -18.11 -16.78 -12.22
N ALA A 517 -18.00 -17.86 -13.00
CA ALA A 517 -18.98 -18.21 -14.02
C ALA A 517 -20.42 -18.33 -13.45
N PRO A 518 -21.47 -18.05 -14.25
CA PRO A 518 -22.86 -18.02 -13.78
C PRO A 518 -23.34 -19.30 -13.08
N GLU A 519 -22.84 -20.46 -13.53
CA GLU A 519 -23.14 -21.77 -12.92
C GLU A 519 -22.57 -21.91 -11.50
N HIS A 520 -21.43 -21.27 -11.22
CA HIS A 520 -20.74 -21.32 -9.94
C HIS A 520 -21.20 -20.21 -8.99
N ASN A 521 -21.45 -19.01 -9.50
CA ASN A 521 -21.87 -17.88 -8.65
C ASN A 521 -23.32 -17.99 -8.13
N ALA A 522 -24.14 -18.90 -8.69
CA ALA A 522 -25.55 -19.09 -8.34
C ALA A 522 -25.81 -19.24 -6.83
N ILE A 523 -24.92 -19.90 -6.09
CA ILE A 523 -25.06 -20.11 -4.64
C ILE A 523 -24.98 -18.80 -3.82
N VAL A 524 -24.34 -17.75 -4.35
CA VAL A 524 -24.16 -16.45 -3.68
C VAL A 524 -25.32 -15.48 -3.96
N THR A 525 -26.11 -15.76 -4.99
CA THR A 525 -26.98 -14.76 -5.64
C THR A 525 -28.17 -14.26 -4.83
N ASN A 526 -28.38 -14.73 -3.59
CA ASN A 526 -29.53 -14.28 -2.78
C ASN A 526 -29.25 -13.05 -1.88
N ARG A 527 -28.01 -12.66 -1.55
CA ARG A 527 -27.78 -11.62 -0.50
C ARG A 527 -26.55 -10.68 -0.62
N ALA A 528 -25.61 -10.88 -1.56
CA ALA A 528 -24.43 -10.03 -1.72
C ALA A 528 -24.66 -8.82 -2.67
N TYR A 529 -25.55 -7.91 -2.30
CA TYR A 529 -26.17 -6.95 -3.24
C TYR A 529 -25.19 -6.08 -4.05
N GLU A 530 -24.22 -5.40 -3.41
CA GLU A 530 -23.33 -4.48 -4.14
C GLU A 530 -22.49 -5.20 -5.21
N SER A 531 -21.83 -6.29 -4.83
CA SER A 531 -20.98 -7.06 -5.74
C SER A 531 -21.79 -7.70 -6.86
N ILE A 532 -23.00 -8.17 -6.55
CA ILE A 532 -23.92 -8.74 -7.55
C ILE A 532 -24.37 -7.69 -8.57
N LEU A 533 -24.63 -6.46 -8.12
CA LEU A 533 -25.05 -5.37 -9.01
C LEU A 533 -23.89 -4.91 -9.93
N ILE A 534 -22.64 -5.08 -9.51
CA ILE A 534 -21.46 -4.72 -10.30
C ILE A 534 -21.05 -5.83 -11.29
N SER A 535 -21.35 -7.10 -10.99
CA SER A 535 -20.87 -8.22 -11.79
C SER A 535 -21.56 -8.32 -13.15
N GLU A 536 -20.75 -8.38 -14.21
CA GLU A 536 -21.19 -8.63 -15.59
C GLU A 536 -21.62 -10.09 -15.79
N THR A 537 -21.13 -11.01 -14.94
CA THR A 537 -21.43 -12.45 -15.04
C THR A 537 -22.73 -12.84 -14.34
N VAL A 538 -23.36 -11.96 -13.57
CA VAL A 538 -24.62 -12.27 -12.88
C VAL A 538 -25.84 -11.99 -13.76
N ASN A 539 -26.75 -12.95 -13.82
CA ASN A 539 -28.01 -12.90 -14.57
C ASN A 539 -28.86 -11.64 -14.24
N GLU A 540 -29.28 -10.92 -15.28
CA GLU A 540 -30.14 -9.73 -15.20
C GLU A 540 -31.45 -9.94 -14.43
N LYS A 541 -32.05 -11.14 -14.49
CA LYS A 541 -33.25 -11.47 -13.69
C LYS A 541 -33.00 -11.38 -12.20
N MET A 542 -31.77 -11.67 -11.76
CA MET A 542 -31.38 -11.60 -10.35
C MET A 542 -31.16 -10.15 -9.91
N LYS A 543 -30.49 -9.34 -10.73
CA LYS A 543 -30.34 -7.90 -10.49
C LYS A 543 -31.70 -7.22 -10.32
N LYS A 544 -32.67 -7.55 -11.19
CA LYS A 544 -34.07 -7.09 -11.07
C LYS A 544 -34.75 -7.54 -9.78
N ARG A 545 -34.49 -8.76 -9.29
CA ARG A 545 -35.03 -9.25 -8.02
C ARG A 545 -34.48 -8.47 -6.82
N ILE A 546 -33.18 -8.17 -6.81
CA ILE A 546 -32.52 -7.37 -5.77
C ILE A 546 -33.14 -5.97 -5.69
N LEU A 547 -33.23 -5.30 -6.84
CA LEU A 547 -33.85 -3.99 -6.97
C LEU A 547 -35.27 -3.97 -6.36
N LYS A 548 -36.06 -5.02 -6.63
CA LYS A 548 -37.41 -5.17 -6.07
C LYS A 548 -37.40 -5.42 -4.56
N ASN A 549 -36.50 -6.26 -4.05
CA ASN A 549 -36.42 -6.59 -2.63
C ASN A 549 -36.03 -5.40 -1.75
N LEU A 550 -35.28 -4.44 -2.30
CA LEU A 550 -34.86 -3.23 -1.59
C LEU A 550 -35.93 -2.11 -1.62
N GLN A 551 -37.06 -2.32 -2.29
CA GLN A 551 -38.16 -1.36 -2.27
C GLN A 551 -38.64 -1.10 -0.84
N ASN A 552 -39.02 0.16 -0.60
CA ASN A 552 -39.35 0.76 0.69
C ASN A 552 -38.17 0.94 1.67
N THR A 553 -36.95 0.55 1.30
CA THR A 553 -35.75 0.73 2.15
C THR A 553 -34.74 1.75 1.61
N TYR A 554 -34.91 2.22 0.36
CA TYR A 554 -33.98 3.14 -0.31
C TYR A 554 -33.71 4.44 0.48
N PRO A 555 -34.68 5.11 1.13
CA PRO A 555 -34.39 6.30 1.93
C PRO A 555 -33.52 6.03 3.16
N ALA A 556 -33.68 4.87 3.81
CA ALA A 556 -32.84 4.47 4.93
C ALA A 556 -31.41 4.16 4.46
N LEU A 557 -31.28 3.42 3.35
CA LEU A 557 -29.98 3.11 2.74
C LEU A 557 -29.25 4.36 2.26
N ALA A 558 -29.95 5.35 1.71
CA ALA A 558 -29.36 6.60 1.24
C ALA A 558 -28.71 7.44 2.36
N LYS A 559 -29.10 7.22 3.62
CA LYS A 559 -28.49 7.86 4.80
C LYS A 559 -27.38 7.01 5.41
N ASP A 560 -27.30 5.73 5.08
CA ASP A 560 -26.26 4.84 5.58
C ASP A 560 -24.96 5.00 4.76
N LYS A 561 -23.81 4.92 5.44
CA LYS A 561 -22.49 5.10 4.82
C LYS A 561 -22.18 4.06 3.75
N PHE A 562 -22.66 2.82 3.91
CA PHE A 562 -22.44 1.74 2.95
C PHE A 562 -23.68 1.54 2.08
N GLY A 563 -24.87 1.70 2.65
CA GLY A 563 -26.14 1.67 1.95
C GLY A 563 -26.22 2.68 0.81
N SER A 564 -25.61 3.87 0.95
CA SER A 564 -25.59 4.88 -0.11
C SER A 564 -24.92 4.35 -1.38
N HIS A 565 -23.82 3.60 -1.25
CA HIS A 565 -23.16 2.96 -2.37
C HIS A 565 -24.05 1.87 -3.00
N ILE A 566 -24.80 1.12 -2.20
CA ILE A 566 -25.79 0.16 -2.72
C ILE A 566 -26.87 0.90 -3.53
N VAL A 567 -27.39 2.02 -3.05
CA VAL A 567 -28.37 2.83 -3.79
C VAL A 567 -27.78 3.34 -5.11
N GLU A 568 -26.53 3.80 -5.12
CA GLU A 568 -25.82 4.21 -6.34
C GLU A 568 -25.69 3.07 -7.34
N ARG A 569 -25.33 1.85 -6.89
CA ARG A 569 -25.25 0.68 -7.78
C ARG A 569 -26.61 0.23 -8.28
N CYS A 570 -27.62 0.20 -7.42
CA CYS A 570 -29.01 -0.06 -7.81
C CYS A 570 -29.44 0.91 -8.91
N TRP A 571 -29.17 2.21 -8.73
CA TRP A 571 -29.48 3.24 -9.71
C TRP A 571 -28.74 3.02 -11.05
N ALA A 572 -27.46 2.64 -11.00
CA ALA A 572 -26.64 2.43 -12.19
C ALA A 572 -27.12 1.26 -13.07
N VAL A 573 -27.68 0.20 -12.46
CA VAL A 573 -28.16 -0.98 -13.21
C VAL A 573 -29.67 -0.96 -13.51
N ALA A 574 -30.46 -0.20 -12.75
CA ALA A 574 -31.91 -0.14 -12.90
C ALA A 574 -32.34 0.31 -14.31
N ASP A 575 -33.41 -0.33 -14.82
CA ASP A 575 -34.18 0.18 -15.95
C ASP A 575 -35.00 1.41 -15.53
N ILE A 576 -35.56 2.14 -16.50
CA ILE A 576 -36.28 3.39 -16.25
C ILE A 576 -37.46 3.18 -15.27
N GLU A 577 -38.23 2.10 -15.44
CA GLU A 577 -39.36 1.79 -14.56
C GLU A 577 -38.90 1.62 -13.11
N MET A 578 -37.78 0.95 -12.88
CA MET A 578 -37.23 0.78 -11.54
C MET A 578 -36.60 2.07 -11.00
N LYS A 579 -35.94 2.88 -11.83
CA LYS A 579 -35.42 4.20 -11.43
C LYS A 579 -36.54 5.12 -10.97
N GLU A 580 -37.70 5.10 -11.63
CA GLU A 580 -38.87 5.87 -11.21
C GLU A 580 -39.38 5.44 -9.82
N LYS A 581 -39.39 4.13 -9.54
CA LYS A 581 -39.76 3.61 -8.22
C LYS A 581 -38.79 4.06 -7.14
N ILE A 582 -37.48 3.96 -7.39
CA ILE A 582 -36.44 4.45 -6.47
C ILE A 582 -36.57 5.95 -6.25
N ALA A 583 -36.69 6.74 -7.32
CA ALA A 583 -36.82 8.19 -7.26
C ALA A 583 -38.06 8.62 -6.48
N THR A 584 -39.19 7.94 -6.70
CA THR A 584 -40.45 8.17 -5.97
C THR A 584 -40.29 7.92 -4.48
N GLU A 585 -39.59 6.86 -4.08
CA GLU A 585 -39.32 6.56 -2.67
C GLU A 585 -38.40 7.59 -2.00
N LEU A 586 -37.33 8.01 -2.69
CA LEU A 586 -36.43 9.05 -2.20
C LEU A 586 -37.14 10.40 -2.08
N LEU A 587 -38.00 10.75 -3.04
CA LEU A 587 -38.79 11.98 -3.03
C LEU A 587 -39.74 12.06 -1.80
N LYS A 588 -40.31 10.94 -1.36
CA LYS A 588 -41.16 10.88 -0.14
C LYS A 588 -40.42 11.28 1.15
N ARG A 589 -39.08 11.27 1.14
CA ARG A 589 -38.21 11.65 2.27
C ARG A 589 -37.20 12.73 1.88
N GLU A 590 -37.49 13.53 0.85
CA GLU A 590 -36.59 14.53 0.28
C GLU A 590 -36.03 15.51 1.32
N ARG A 591 -36.88 16.06 2.20
CA ARG A 591 -36.44 17.01 3.24
C ARG A 591 -35.40 16.37 4.17
N ASP A 592 -35.72 15.20 4.73
CA ASP A 592 -34.83 14.43 5.63
C ASP A 592 -33.51 14.04 4.94
N LEU A 593 -33.57 13.64 3.66
CA LEU A 593 -32.39 13.30 2.88
C LEU A 593 -31.54 14.52 2.53
N SER A 594 -32.15 15.68 2.26
CA SER A 594 -31.46 16.92 1.89
C SER A 594 -30.66 17.54 3.05
N GLU A 595 -31.13 17.32 4.28
CA GLU A 595 -30.46 17.74 5.52
C GLU A 595 -29.34 16.79 5.94
N HIS A 596 -29.36 15.54 5.44
CA HIS A 596 -28.32 14.55 5.71
C HIS A 596 -27.14 14.66 4.72
N TYR A 597 -25.91 14.66 5.24
CA TYR A 597 -24.70 14.88 4.41
C TYR A 597 -24.52 13.86 3.28
N ILE A 598 -24.83 12.57 3.51
CA ILE A 598 -24.81 11.51 2.46
C ILE A 598 -26.08 11.55 1.62
N GLY A 599 -27.23 11.80 2.26
CA GLY A 599 -28.54 11.73 1.62
C GLY A 599 -28.64 12.76 0.49
N LYS A 600 -28.10 13.96 0.70
CA LYS A 600 -28.02 15.01 -0.31
C LYS A 600 -27.23 14.60 -1.55
N CYS A 601 -26.14 13.84 -1.38
CA CYS A 601 -25.38 13.29 -2.51
C CYS A 601 -26.21 12.31 -3.31
N ILE A 602 -26.96 11.42 -2.65
CA ILE A 602 -27.85 10.46 -3.34
C ILE A 602 -29.00 11.17 -4.07
N LEU A 603 -29.61 12.20 -3.47
CA LEU A 603 -30.61 13.02 -4.15
C LEU A 603 -30.05 13.68 -5.41
N TRP A 604 -28.80 14.11 -5.37
CA TRP A 604 -28.09 14.67 -6.52
C TRP A 604 -27.77 13.61 -7.58
N THR A 605 -27.25 12.45 -7.18
CA THR A 605 -26.94 11.32 -8.07
C THR A 605 -28.18 10.84 -8.81
N CYS A 606 -29.30 10.65 -8.11
CA CYS A 606 -30.57 10.25 -8.68
C CYS A 606 -31.34 11.41 -9.35
N ARG A 607 -30.84 12.64 -9.21
CA ARG A 607 -31.44 13.89 -9.73
C ARG A 607 -32.90 14.07 -9.35
N ILE A 608 -33.21 13.87 -8.07
CA ILE A 608 -34.58 13.90 -7.55
C ILE A 608 -35.25 15.26 -7.77
N GLU A 609 -34.48 16.37 -7.77
CA GLU A 609 -35.03 17.70 -8.07
C GLU A 609 -35.50 17.82 -9.52
N GLN A 610 -34.77 17.24 -10.46
CA GLN A 610 -35.14 17.21 -11.87
C GLN A 610 -36.34 16.28 -12.08
N PHE A 611 -36.34 15.10 -11.44
CA PHE A 611 -37.49 14.18 -11.44
C PHE A 611 -38.79 14.86 -10.95
N LYS A 612 -38.69 15.70 -9.91
CA LYS A 612 -39.83 16.42 -9.31
C LYS A 612 -40.37 17.56 -10.17
N ARG A 613 -39.49 18.35 -10.80
CA ARG A 613 -39.87 19.60 -11.51
C ARG A 613 -39.95 19.46 -13.03
N HIS A 614 -39.16 18.55 -13.60
CA HIS A 614 -38.94 18.39 -15.03
C HIS A 614 -38.85 16.89 -15.39
N TYR A 615 -39.95 16.17 -15.16
CA TYR A 615 -40.00 14.72 -15.32
C TYR A 615 -39.63 14.27 -16.75
N ASP A 616 -40.16 14.92 -17.78
CA ASP A 616 -39.88 14.55 -19.18
C ASP A 616 -38.39 14.67 -19.54
N ASP A 617 -37.73 15.74 -19.05
CA ASP A 617 -36.29 15.95 -19.25
C ASP A 617 -35.45 14.91 -18.49
N TRP A 618 -35.90 14.52 -17.28
CA TRP A 618 -35.28 13.47 -16.50
C TRP A 618 -35.39 12.11 -17.24
N VAL A 619 -36.57 11.75 -17.75
CA VAL A 619 -36.79 10.50 -18.51
C VAL A 619 -35.96 10.47 -19.79
N GLN A 620 -35.92 11.56 -20.57
CA GLN A 620 -35.12 11.64 -21.80
C GLN A 620 -33.63 11.42 -21.53
N ARG A 621 -33.13 11.98 -20.42
CA ARG A 621 -31.73 11.86 -20.03
C ARG A 621 -31.38 10.46 -19.57
N GLU A 622 -32.22 9.83 -18.75
CA GLU A 622 -32.00 8.45 -18.31
C GLU A 622 -32.08 7.46 -19.48
N LYS A 623 -33.02 7.65 -20.42
CA LYS A 623 -33.06 6.93 -21.72
C LYS A 623 -31.76 7.12 -22.51
N GLY A 624 -31.24 8.35 -22.55
CA GLY A 624 -29.95 8.63 -23.20
C GLY A 624 -28.76 7.94 -22.53
N SER A 625 -28.78 7.80 -21.20
CA SER A 625 -27.76 7.08 -20.45
C SER A 625 -27.85 5.57 -20.67
N GLU A 626 -29.06 5.02 -20.75
CA GLU A 626 -29.30 3.59 -21.03
C GLU A 626 -28.87 3.22 -22.45
N ARG A 627 -29.24 4.01 -23.47
CA ARG A 627 -28.77 3.82 -24.85
C ARG A 627 -27.25 3.87 -24.99
N LYS A 628 -26.59 4.78 -24.25
CA LYS A 628 -25.12 4.83 -24.23
C LYS A 628 -24.54 3.55 -23.65
N ARG A 629 -25.10 3.05 -22.55
CA ARG A 629 -24.67 1.79 -21.92
C ARG A 629 -24.81 0.61 -22.90
N GLU A 630 -25.93 0.51 -23.60
CA GLU A 630 -26.19 -0.52 -24.63
C GLU A 630 -25.19 -0.42 -25.80
N LEU A 631 -24.98 0.78 -26.36
CA LEU A 631 -24.02 1.01 -27.45
C LEU A 631 -22.57 0.64 -27.08
N PHE A 632 -22.16 0.87 -25.84
CA PHE A 632 -20.81 0.54 -25.39
C PHE A 632 -20.65 -0.94 -25.03
N GLN A 633 -21.75 -1.66 -24.77
CA GLN A 633 -21.74 -3.10 -24.51
C GLN A 633 -21.48 -3.87 -25.81
N ASP A 634 -22.10 -3.47 -26.92
CA ASP A 634 -21.87 -4.05 -28.26
C ASP A 634 -20.40 -3.91 -28.73
N ILE A 635 -19.73 -2.81 -28.38
CA ILE A 635 -18.31 -2.56 -28.72
C ILE A 635 -17.37 -3.46 -27.92
N LEU A 636 -17.75 -3.85 -26.70
CA LEU A 636 -16.97 -4.75 -25.85
C LEU A 636 -17.16 -6.20 -26.31
N ASP A 637 -18.38 -6.60 -26.67
CA ASP A 637 -18.70 -7.94 -27.19
C ASP A 637 -18.06 -8.20 -28.57
N GLU A 638 -17.91 -7.18 -29.43
CA GLU A 638 -17.20 -7.32 -30.72
C GLU A 638 -15.70 -7.62 -30.58
N LYS A 639 -15.06 -7.25 -29.47
CA LYS A 639 -13.64 -7.56 -29.21
C LYS A 639 -13.45 -9.04 -28.84
N ASP A 640 -14.43 -9.65 -28.17
CA ASP A 640 -14.39 -11.06 -27.76
C ASP A 640 -14.78 -12.04 -28.90
N VAL A 641 -15.60 -11.59 -29.85
CA VAL A 641 -15.90 -12.39 -31.06
C VAL A 641 -14.68 -12.47 -32.01
N LYS A 642 -13.82 -11.44 -32.04
CA LYS A 642 -12.61 -11.43 -32.89
C LYS A 642 -11.46 -12.27 -32.31
N THR A 643 -11.37 -12.43 -30.99
CA THR A 643 -10.39 -13.31 -30.34
C THR A 643 -10.79 -14.79 -30.41
N SER A 644 -12.09 -15.13 -30.35
CA SER A 644 -12.54 -16.53 -30.49
C SER A 644 -12.40 -17.08 -31.92
N LYS A 645 -12.59 -16.26 -32.95
CA LYS A 645 -12.40 -16.67 -34.36
C LYS A 645 -10.92 -16.87 -34.73
N LYS A 646 -9.98 -16.20 -34.06
CA LYS A 646 -8.53 -16.43 -34.27
C LYS A 646 -8.01 -17.72 -33.63
N LYS A 647 -8.63 -18.22 -32.56
CA LYS A 647 -8.25 -19.50 -31.91
C LYS A 647 -8.80 -20.76 -32.58
N ARG A 648 -9.73 -20.63 -33.53
CA ARG A 648 -10.25 -21.78 -34.32
C ARG A 648 -9.53 -22.01 -35.66
N LYS A 649 -8.54 -21.17 -35.99
CA LYS A 649 -7.62 -21.33 -37.11
C LYS A 649 -6.19 -21.01 -36.66
N ALA A 650 -5.66 -21.84 -35.77
CA ALA A 650 -4.24 -22.02 -35.51
C ALA A 650 -4.05 -23.41 -34.93
#